data_AF-A0A7S4KTS6-F1
#
_entry.id   AF-A0A7S4KTS6-F1
#
_cell.length_a   1.000
_cell.length_b   1.000
_cell.length_c   1.000
_cell.angle_alpha   90.00
_cell.angle_beta   90.00
_cell.angle_gamma   90.00
#
_symmetry.space_group_name_H-M   'P 1'
#
loop_
_entity.id
_entity.type
_entity.pdbx_description
1 polymer ?
#
loop_
_entity_poly.entity_id
_entity_poly.type
_entity_poly.pdbx_seq_one_letter_code
_entity_poly.pdbx_strand_id
1 'polypeptide(L)'
;MWEEAEDDESLSGEEAVVVDLSSEVKFCHREERVLHRRSSAASEEAAAKTSSSSQVARGRHDLKDEGGIGMAAQGSFAGRSLPGQQRRHGKYKSLSVMADSRLASSESRDDEDGAYSREHDRPLSASVSAVHKRAGALTSSSSLPDMSKEGQVRGAEEEVNVTGWKEDERMSDSSSMEGFGKCGVGLYFEKRKDMSMAVVTELAQRGSAARQGTILAGDAIEKIDGKDIATWTAAQTQAALMGEQGSSVLLDIVREGDQRLSVRLMRGNAMFWYWHEKNSSLTEKNLLLLAANRELEEQVKAWEERSLLVRRELEQQLNEERAKIEELSNQLSQIQDVHHDELESVRRNAEARLQEEKLTHRTKMRELERRDAANRKEYEQRLLAKSSEFDYAMMEKAQEHAESLMKVTSSYQNKLREVEQTFVERNLELEKELAKRLMEFDKTSRAKAEEYEEKLEEANNKMNDLTVDFQSQLADLQYENSEKLMAQVGQYESRLNCERHASEEEKKKLQATVTQLRRELDELQLEKKSVESELRKAQGEGSEWKKAGEKERESRLKVENQLKEELQTKEEEWKRLWQGEREKLSSALESHRKEKVQLEEETRRLVGRLSELEEEKKKLSGALALQDEDKKGFPSPPPPTQHENLEEICRKLEKERSQGEELRKELAAVSSCVEWIRGKMQREEEEGKRTRVKNNEEEKSREGQKTPSSSSSSSSSSS
;
A
#
# COMPACT_ATOMS: atom_id res chain seq x y z
N MET A 1 12.64 -16.64 68.17
CA MET A 1 11.32 -16.08 68.54
C MET A 1 10.44 -16.35 67.33
N TRP A 2 9.91 -17.57 67.26
CA TRP A 2 8.57 -17.96 67.79
C TRP A 2 7.51 -17.55 66.75
N GLU A 3 6.99 -18.50 65.96
CA GLU A 3 5.69 -19.21 66.14
C GLU A 3 4.54 -18.30 65.65
N GLU A 4 3.49 -18.73 64.92
CA GLU A 4 2.76 -20.01 64.77
C GLU A 4 2.59 -20.34 63.24
N ALA A 5 2.48 -21.59 62.73
CA ALA A 5 1.40 -22.62 62.82
C ALA A 5 0.08 -22.15 62.12
N GLU A 6 -0.73 -22.95 61.39
CA GLU A 6 -0.98 -24.41 61.30
C GLU A 6 -1.42 -24.83 59.85
N ASP A 7 -1.08 -26.07 59.45
CA ASP A 7 -1.90 -27.18 58.88
C ASP A 7 -2.89 -26.94 57.70
N ASP A 8 -3.34 -27.88 56.84
CA ASP A 8 -2.99 -29.27 56.43
C ASP A 8 -3.53 -29.45 54.97
N GLU A 9 -3.55 -30.57 54.22
CA GLU A 9 -3.20 -32.00 54.43
C GLU A 9 -2.59 -32.59 53.14
N SER A 10 -2.03 -33.80 53.20
CA SER A 10 -1.61 -34.62 52.05
C SER A 10 -2.77 -35.39 51.40
N LEU A 11 -2.59 -35.90 50.16
CA LEU A 11 -2.69 -37.36 49.91
C LEU A 11 -2.16 -37.79 48.52
N SER A 12 -1.52 -38.96 48.51
CA SER A 12 -0.87 -39.62 47.38
C SER A 12 -1.80 -40.55 46.60
N GLY A 13 -1.44 -40.86 45.34
CA GLY A 13 -2.11 -41.92 44.56
C GLY A 13 -1.34 -42.30 43.30
N GLU A 14 -0.35 -43.19 43.43
CA GLU A 14 0.21 -43.93 42.29
C GLU A 14 -0.78 -45.03 41.87
N GLU A 15 -0.96 -45.26 40.56
CA GLU A 15 -1.28 -46.61 40.08
C GLU A 15 -0.80 -46.80 38.63
N ALA A 16 0.06 -47.81 38.44
CA ALA A 16 0.54 -48.24 37.13
C ALA A 16 -0.10 -49.60 36.81
N VAL A 17 -0.65 -49.75 35.60
CA VAL A 17 -1.18 -51.04 35.13
C VAL A 17 -0.47 -51.45 33.84
N VAL A 18 0.36 -52.49 33.96
CA VAL A 18 0.90 -53.28 32.86
C VAL A 18 0.23 -54.65 32.92
N VAL A 19 -0.47 -55.04 31.87
CA VAL A 19 -0.85 -56.44 31.59
C VAL A 19 -0.69 -56.71 30.09
N ASP A 20 -0.30 -57.94 29.76
CA ASP A 20 0.34 -58.34 28.51
C ASP A 20 -0.37 -59.56 27.85
N LEU A 21 -0.02 -59.83 26.60
CA LEU A 21 -0.20 -61.07 25.81
C LEU A 21 -1.60 -61.57 25.33
N SER A 22 -1.75 -61.45 24.01
CA SER A 22 -1.98 -62.55 23.04
C SER A 22 -3.29 -63.37 22.99
N SER A 23 -4.07 -63.12 21.93
CA SER A 23 -4.73 -64.07 21.00
C SER A 23 -5.46 -63.21 19.94
N GLU A 24 -5.73 -63.61 18.69
CA GLU A 24 -5.83 -64.93 18.07
C GLU A 24 -5.61 -64.81 16.54
N VAL A 25 -5.12 -65.86 15.87
CA VAL A 25 -4.96 -65.90 14.41
C VAL A 25 -6.06 -66.75 13.77
N LYS A 26 -6.79 -66.22 12.78
CA LYS A 26 -7.35 -67.00 11.65
C LYS A 26 -7.94 -66.17 10.50
N PHE A 27 -7.48 -66.50 9.30
CA PHE A 27 -8.22 -66.56 8.02
C PHE A 27 -9.14 -65.40 7.60
N CYS A 28 -8.73 -64.71 6.52
CA CYS A 28 -9.40 -64.88 5.22
C CYS A 28 -8.50 -64.49 4.03
N HIS A 29 -8.42 -65.36 3.02
CA HIS A 29 -8.04 -64.95 1.66
C HIS A 29 -9.20 -64.17 1.04
N ARG A 30 -8.93 -63.20 0.13
CA ARG A 30 -9.07 -63.40 -1.33
C ARG A 30 -9.08 -62.09 -2.13
N GLU A 31 -8.14 -62.02 -3.08
CA GLU A 31 -8.19 -61.32 -4.38
C GLU A 31 -9.20 -60.17 -4.59
N GLU A 32 -8.71 -58.92 -4.63
CA GLU A 32 -9.32 -57.88 -5.46
C GLU A 32 -8.47 -57.65 -6.73
N ARG A 33 -9.16 -57.64 -7.88
CA ARG A 33 -8.59 -57.23 -9.17
C ARG A 33 -9.64 -56.49 -10.01
N VAL A 34 -9.24 -55.31 -10.49
CA VAL A 34 -9.38 -54.92 -11.90
C VAL A 34 -10.82 -54.61 -12.37
N LEU A 35 -11.26 -53.34 -12.18
CA LEU A 35 -11.46 -52.35 -13.27
C LEU A 35 -12.40 -51.20 -12.88
N HIS A 36 -11.94 -49.96 -13.06
CA HIS A 36 -12.83 -48.90 -13.51
C HIS A 36 -12.09 -47.94 -14.45
N ARG A 37 -12.50 -47.91 -15.72
CA ARG A 37 -12.29 -46.74 -16.58
C ARG A 37 -13.16 -46.76 -17.84
N ARG A 38 -13.39 -45.54 -18.34
CA ARG A 38 -14.19 -45.11 -19.52
C ARG A 38 -15.69 -45.04 -19.25
N SER A 39 -16.41 -44.06 -19.82
CA SER A 39 -16.06 -43.20 -20.96
C SER A 39 -16.55 -41.75 -20.84
N SER A 40 -15.78 -40.80 -21.37
CA SER A 40 -16.30 -39.54 -21.91
C SER A 40 -15.97 -39.43 -23.40
N ALA A 41 -16.99 -39.09 -24.19
CA ALA A 41 -16.96 -38.68 -25.60
C ALA A 41 -18.42 -38.35 -26.01
N ALA A 42 -18.75 -37.33 -26.79
CA ALA A 42 -17.98 -36.17 -27.27
C ALA A 42 -18.96 -35.14 -27.91
N SER A 43 -18.47 -33.93 -28.20
CA SER A 43 -18.78 -33.09 -29.40
C SER A 43 -20.25 -32.65 -29.68
N GLU A 44 -20.58 -31.61 -30.44
CA GLU A 44 -19.89 -30.46 -31.07
C GLU A 44 -20.99 -29.52 -31.61
N GLU A 45 -20.75 -28.19 -31.69
CA GLU A 45 -21.30 -27.23 -32.68
C GLU A 45 -20.87 -25.80 -32.29
N ALA A 46 -20.74 -24.78 -33.16
CA ALA A 46 -20.85 -24.67 -34.61
C ALA A 46 -19.95 -23.51 -35.12
N ALA A 47 -19.83 -23.34 -36.44
CA ALA A 47 -19.07 -22.24 -37.08
C ALA A 47 -19.95 -21.40 -38.05
N ALA A 48 -19.54 -20.15 -38.33
CA ALA A 48 -19.19 -19.66 -39.70
C ALA A 48 -19.38 -18.13 -39.95
N LYS A 49 -18.70 -17.64 -41.01
CA LYS A 49 -18.89 -16.36 -41.80
C LYS A 49 -18.27 -15.07 -41.17
N THR A 50 -17.66 -14.11 -41.90
CA THR A 50 -17.51 -13.91 -43.37
C THR A 50 -16.33 -12.98 -43.78
N SER A 51 -15.60 -13.34 -44.86
CA SER A 51 -14.93 -12.53 -45.92
C SER A 51 -14.53 -11.03 -45.76
N SER A 52 -13.31 -10.65 -46.20
CA SER A 52 -13.07 -9.87 -47.46
C SER A 52 -11.60 -9.37 -47.69
N SER A 53 -11.25 -9.05 -48.95
CA SER A 53 -10.12 -8.24 -49.50
C SER A 53 -8.69 -8.40 -48.93
N SER A 54 -7.66 -8.94 -49.61
CA SER A 54 -7.05 -8.65 -50.94
C SER A 54 -6.09 -7.45 -51.03
N GLN A 55 -4.92 -7.69 -51.63
CA GLN A 55 -3.79 -6.81 -52.02
C GLN A 55 -2.57 -6.71 -51.07
N VAL A 56 -1.48 -7.37 -51.45
CA VAL A 56 -0.10 -7.06 -51.01
C VAL A 56 0.79 -6.89 -52.25
N ALA A 57 1.56 -5.80 -52.28
CA ALA A 57 2.49 -5.48 -53.36
C ALA A 57 3.88 -6.09 -53.10
N ARG A 58 4.63 -6.32 -54.19
CA ARG A 58 6.00 -6.85 -54.13
C ARG A 58 7.00 -5.77 -53.69
N GLY A 59 7.90 -6.12 -52.76
CA GLY A 59 9.12 -5.37 -52.47
C GLY A 59 10.32 -6.31 -52.38
N ARG A 60 11.18 -6.33 -53.41
CA ARG A 60 12.51 -6.95 -53.33
C ARG A 60 13.46 -6.01 -52.60
N HIS A 61 14.43 -6.55 -51.87
CA HIS A 61 15.73 -5.90 -51.74
C HIS A 61 16.87 -6.93 -51.76
N ASP A 62 17.83 -6.68 -52.65
CA ASP A 62 19.06 -7.45 -52.80
C ASP A 62 20.19 -6.82 -51.97
N LEU A 63 20.89 -7.63 -51.17
CA LEU A 63 22.29 -7.47 -50.72
C LEU A 63 22.80 -8.93 -50.57
N LYS A 64 23.74 -9.49 -51.33
CA LYS A 64 25.12 -9.10 -51.74
C LYS A 64 26.15 -9.02 -50.60
N ASP A 65 27.31 -9.59 -50.93
CA ASP A 65 28.63 -9.51 -50.29
C ASP A 65 28.75 -10.27 -48.94
N GLU A 66 29.78 -11.05 -48.62
CA GLU A 66 31.00 -11.52 -49.33
C GLU A 66 31.33 -12.95 -48.82
N GLY A 67 32.01 -13.85 -49.56
CA GLY A 67 33.47 -14.02 -49.52
C GLY A 67 34.02 -14.40 -48.12
N GLY A 68 34.62 -15.56 -47.85
CA GLY A 68 35.00 -16.73 -48.64
C GLY A 68 36.09 -17.55 -47.88
N ILE A 69 36.55 -18.69 -48.44
CA ILE A 69 37.70 -19.50 -47.96
C ILE A 69 37.45 -20.26 -46.62
N GLY A 70 37.68 -21.58 -46.49
CA GLY A 70 38.10 -22.59 -47.45
C GLY A 70 38.48 -23.92 -46.77
N MET A 71 38.87 -24.93 -47.58
CA MET A 71 39.50 -26.21 -47.20
C MET A 71 38.66 -27.19 -46.33
N ALA A 72 38.33 -28.43 -46.69
CA ALA A 72 38.97 -29.54 -47.43
C ALA A 72 39.27 -30.75 -46.51
N ALA A 73 38.39 -31.75 -46.53
CA ALA A 73 38.65 -33.16 -46.21
C ALA A 73 37.54 -33.98 -46.91
N GLN A 74 37.83 -34.69 -48.01
CA GLN A 74 38.27 -36.10 -48.01
C GLN A 74 37.40 -37.02 -47.14
N GLY A 75 36.56 -37.82 -47.79
CA GLY A 75 35.60 -38.72 -47.15
C GLY A 75 34.92 -39.63 -48.17
N SER A 76 35.71 -40.45 -48.87
CA SER A 76 35.23 -41.39 -49.90
C SER A 76 34.38 -42.52 -49.31
N PHE A 77 33.23 -42.84 -49.92
CA PHE A 77 32.70 -44.21 -49.88
C PHE A 77 31.94 -44.59 -51.16
N ALA A 78 32.11 -45.84 -51.60
CA ALA A 78 31.46 -46.43 -52.78
C ALA A 78 29.95 -46.63 -52.55
N GLY A 79 29.07 -46.74 -53.55
CA GLY A 79 29.28 -47.14 -54.95
C GLY A 79 28.84 -48.59 -55.17
N ARG A 80 27.59 -48.78 -55.65
CA ARG A 80 26.97 -50.00 -56.22
C ARG A 80 25.59 -49.58 -56.77
N SER A 81 25.39 -49.40 -58.08
CA SER A 81 25.29 -50.39 -59.18
C SER A 81 23.94 -51.12 -59.24
N LEU A 82 23.15 -50.78 -60.25
CA LEU A 82 21.89 -51.42 -60.67
C LEU A 82 22.08 -52.89 -61.09
N PRO A 83 21.00 -53.69 -61.09
CA PRO A 83 20.40 -54.10 -62.37
C PRO A 83 18.85 -53.95 -62.36
N GLY A 84 18.12 -54.00 -63.48
CA GLY A 84 18.56 -54.24 -64.86
C GLY A 84 17.86 -55.42 -65.57
N GLN A 85 16.53 -55.50 -65.60
CA GLN A 85 15.71 -56.37 -66.48
C GLN A 85 14.31 -55.74 -66.63
N GLN A 86 13.88 -55.16 -67.75
CA GLN A 86 13.49 -55.73 -69.06
C GLN A 86 12.22 -56.62 -69.11
N ARG A 87 11.19 -56.04 -69.75
CA ARG A 87 10.19 -56.65 -70.66
C ARG A 87 9.15 -57.65 -70.09
N ARG A 88 7.87 -57.28 -70.24
CA ARG A 88 6.99 -57.85 -71.29
C ARG A 88 5.78 -56.96 -71.62
N HIS A 89 5.29 -57.08 -72.85
CA HIS A 89 4.11 -56.37 -73.37
C HIS A 89 2.81 -57.14 -73.06
N GLY A 90 1.69 -56.41 -73.01
CA GLY A 90 0.35 -56.99 -72.85
C GLY A 90 -0.76 -56.00 -73.22
N LYS A 91 -0.78 -55.57 -74.50
CA LYS A 91 -1.94 -54.94 -75.14
C LYS A 91 -3.18 -55.82 -74.98
N TYR A 92 -4.32 -55.24 -74.61
CA TYR A 92 -5.61 -55.58 -75.21
C TYR A 92 -6.42 -54.31 -75.49
N LYS A 93 -7.16 -54.32 -76.58
CA LYS A 93 -7.99 -53.20 -77.07
C LYS A 93 -9.48 -53.56 -76.94
N SER A 94 -10.29 -52.50 -76.84
CA SER A 94 -11.63 -52.33 -77.45
C SER A 94 -12.75 -53.32 -77.15
N LEU A 95 -13.89 -52.77 -76.68
CA LEU A 95 -15.21 -52.66 -77.35
C LEU A 95 -16.22 -52.33 -76.21
N SER A 96 -16.79 -51.12 -76.06
CA SER A 96 -17.75 -50.37 -76.90
C SER A 96 -19.19 -50.90 -76.87
N VAL A 97 -20.16 -49.96 -76.91
CA VAL A 97 -21.59 -50.06 -77.33
C VAL A 97 -22.65 -49.90 -76.21
N MET A 98 -23.33 -48.72 -76.25
CA MET A 98 -24.79 -48.44 -76.11
C MET A 98 -25.56 -48.94 -74.86
N ALA A 99 -26.67 -48.32 -74.40
CA ALA A 99 -27.43 -47.15 -74.87
C ALA A 99 -28.24 -46.51 -73.72
N ASP A 100 -28.87 -45.37 -74.07
CA ASP A 100 -29.86 -44.58 -73.33
C ASP A 100 -30.97 -45.35 -72.58
N SER A 101 -31.58 -44.69 -71.58
CA SER A 101 -33.03 -44.40 -71.59
C SER A 101 -33.41 -43.24 -70.66
N ARG A 102 -34.31 -42.38 -71.14
CA ARG A 102 -34.95 -41.27 -70.41
C ARG A 102 -36.28 -41.74 -69.78
N LEU A 103 -36.80 -40.95 -68.83
CA LEU A 103 -38.22 -40.59 -68.54
C LEU A 103 -38.21 -40.00 -67.11
N ALA A 104 -38.51 -38.72 -66.82
CA ALA A 104 -39.70 -37.89 -67.07
C ALA A 104 -40.89 -38.19 -66.13
N SER A 105 -41.26 -37.18 -65.31
CA SER A 105 -42.54 -36.83 -64.65
C SER A 105 -42.19 -35.93 -63.44
N SER A 106 -42.61 -34.66 -63.26
CA SER A 106 -43.90 -33.94 -63.39
C SER A 106 -44.78 -33.99 -62.14
N GLU A 107 -45.52 -32.89 -61.88
CA GLU A 107 -46.39 -32.55 -60.72
C GLU A 107 -45.67 -31.73 -59.62
N SER A 108 -45.95 -30.44 -59.33
CA SER A 108 -47.06 -29.48 -59.54
C SER A 108 -48.26 -29.58 -58.59
N ARG A 109 -48.68 -28.40 -58.08
CA ARG A 109 -49.89 -28.09 -57.27
C ARG A 109 -49.81 -28.30 -55.77
N ASP A 110 -50.53 -27.55 -54.94
CA ASP A 110 -51.17 -26.21 -55.05
C ASP A 110 -51.33 -25.68 -53.59
N ASP A 111 -51.72 -24.41 -53.43
CA ASP A 111 -52.03 -23.76 -52.13
C ASP A 111 -53.23 -24.41 -51.39
N GLU A 112 -53.33 -24.21 -50.06
CA GLU A 112 -54.61 -23.92 -49.37
C GLU A 112 -54.40 -23.26 -47.99
N ASP A 113 -55.33 -22.36 -47.65
CA ASP A 113 -55.41 -21.61 -46.40
C ASP A 113 -55.90 -22.46 -45.20
N GLY A 114 -55.62 -22.01 -43.97
CA GLY A 114 -56.00 -22.75 -42.76
C GLY A 114 -56.09 -21.92 -41.48
N ALA A 115 -56.89 -20.85 -41.48
CA ALA A 115 -57.12 -20.04 -40.29
C ALA A 115 -57.94 -20.80 -39.21
N TYR A 116 -57.50 -20.77 -37.95
CA TYR A 116 -58.36 -21.07 -36.81
C TYR A 116 -58.02 -20.22 -35.58
N SER A 117 -58.85 -19.20 -35.36
CA SER A 117 -58.86 -18.43 -34.11
C SER A 117 -59.56 -19.23 -33.00
N ARG A 118 -59.09 -19.12 -31.76
CA ARG A 118 -59.98 -19.22 -30.60
C ARG A 118 -59.46 -18.48 -29.37
N GLU A 119 -60.13 -17.37 -29.07
CA GLU A 119 -60.09 -16.72 -27.77
C GLU A 119 -60.88 -17.57 -26.74
N HIS A 120 -60.51 -17.49 -25.46
CA HIS A 120 -61.50 -17.25 -24.40
C HIS A 120 -60.85 -16.78 -23.08
N ASP A 121 -61.54 -15.85 -22.43
CA ASP A 121 -61.19 -15.11 -21.22
C ASP A 121 -61.32 -15.88 -19.88
N ARG A 122 -60.37 -15.62 -18.94
CA ARG A 122 -60.62 -15.22 -17.51
C ARG A 122 -61.25 -16.22 -16.50
N PRO A 123 -61.25 -15.93 -15.16
CA PRO A 123 -60.20 -15.30 -14.32
C PRO A 123 -60.12 -15.80 -12.83
N LEU A 124 -59.29 -15.11 -12.03
CA LEU A 124 -59.36 -14.86 -10.56
C LEU A 124 -58.98 -15.94 -9.51
N SER A 125 -57.82 -15.71 -8.86
CA SER A 125 -57.67 -15.43 -7.40
C SER A 125 -56.28 -14.79 -7.17
N ALA A 126 -56.12 -13.61 -6.56
CA ALA A 126 -56.08 -13.34 -5.10
C ALA A 126 -55.03 -14.20 -4.37
N SER A 127 -54.03 -13.69 -3.63
CA SER A 127 -53.91 -12.40 -2.91
C SER A 127 -52.50 -12.22 -2.28
N VAL A 128 -52.26 -11.08 -1.59
CA VAL A 128 -51.10 -10.79 -0.68
C VAL A 128 -49.77 -10.52 -1.43
N SER A 129 -48.96 -9.48 -1.15
CA SER A 129 -48.92 -8.50 -0.04
C SER A 129 -48.59 -7.07 -0.53
N ALA A 130 -48.95 -6.06 0.26
CA ALA A 130 -48.51 -4.68 0.08
C ALA A 130 -47.29 -4.37 0.97
N VAL A 131 -46.49 -3.34 0.64
CA VAL A 131 -45.97 -2.33 1.60
C VAL A 131 -45.14 -1.22 0.92
N HIS A 132 -45.51 0.04 1.23
CA HIS A 132 -44.74 1.30 1.15
C HIS A 132 -44.20 1.87 -0.18
N LYS A 133 -45.00 2.80 -0.73
CA LYS A 133 -44.50 3.98 -1.44
C LYS A 133 -43.89 4.98 -0.45
N ARG A 134 -42.77 5.63 -0.82
CA ARG A 134 -42.51 7.02 -0.42
C ARG A 134 -41.70 7.73 -1.50
N ALA A 135 -42.40 8.46 -2.36
CA ALA A 135 -41.79 9.34 -3.36
C ALA A 135 -41.73 10.76 -2.79
N GLY A 136 -40.55 11.37 -2.82
CA GLY A 136 -40.32 12.78 -2.53
C GLY A 136 -39.43 13.35 -3.61
N ALA A 137 -40.01 14.10 -4.54
CA ALA A 137 -39.28 14.71 -5.65
C ALA A 137 -38.61 16.01 -5.20
N LEU A 138 -37.34 16.20 -5.56
CA LEU A 138 -36.75 17.52 -5.71
C LEU A 138 -35.85 17.54 -6.95
N THR A 139 -36.12 18.52 -7.81
CA THR A 139 -35.34 18.87 -8.99
C THR A 139 -34.24 19.86 -8.61
N SER A 140 -33.05 19.74 -9.21
CA SER A 140 -32.17 20.90 -9.40
C SER A 140 -31.13 20.65 -10.49
N SER A 141 -30.90 21.70 -11.28
CA SER A 141 -30.04 21.74 -12.46
C SER A 141 -28.79 22.59 -12.19
N SER A 142 -27.62 22.16 -12.68
CA SER A 142 -26.48 23.01 -13.06
C SER A 142 -25.42 22.12 -13.74
N SER A 143 -25.17 22.22 -15.05
CA SER A 143 -24.43 23.27 -15.77
C SER A 143 -22.92 23.27 -15.45
N LEU A 144 -22.17 22.44 -16.17
CA LEU A 144 -20.70 22.44 -16.25
C LEU A 144 -20.22 23.56 -17.21
N PRO A 145 -19.13 24.28 -16.91
CA PRO A 145 -18.42 25.11 -17.87
C PRO A 145 -17.26 24.36 -18.53
N ASP A 146 -17.27 24.35 -19.87
CA ASP A 146 -16.13 24.00 -20.73
C ASP A 146 -15.06 25.10 -20.67
N MET A 147 -13.80 24.71 -20.46
CA MET A 147 -12.63 25.61 -20.40
C MET A 147 -11.45 25.04 -21.19
N SER A 148 -11.69 24.79 -22.48
CA SER A 148 -10.65 24.47 -23.46
C SER A 148 -10.00 25.75 -24.03
N LYS A 149 -8.81 26.14 -23.52
CA LYS A 149 -7.93 27.12 -24.19
C LYS A 149 -6.44 26.76 -24.04
N GLU A 150 -5.85 26.38 -25.16
CA GLU A 150 -4.41 26.16 -25.31
C GLU A 150 -3.65 27.50 -25.27
N GLY A 151 -2.56 27.54 -24.49
CA GLY A 151 -1.69 28.71 -24.34
C GLY A 151 -0.28 28.41 -24.84
N GLN A 152 -0.04 28.66 -26.12
CA GLN A 152 1.25 28.47 -26.77
C GLN A 152 2.31 29.47 -26.23
N VAL A 153 3.33 28.98 -25.52
CA VAL A 153 4.48 29.80 -25.08
C VAL A 153 5.79 29.17 -25.56
N ARG A 154 6.65 29.99 -26.16
CA ARG A 154 7.98 29.62 -26.68
C ARG A 154 8.98 29.52 -25.54
N GLY A 155 9.96 28.63 -25.70
CA GLY A 155 10.98 28.37 -24.68
C GLY A 155 12.08 29.44 -24.58
N ALA A 156 12.86 29.31 -23.51
CA ALA A 156 14.22 29.78 -23.37
C ALA A 156 14.95 28.75 -22.50
N GLU A 157 15.88 28.01 -23.09
CA GLU A 157 16.78 27.12 -22.35
C GLU A 157 17.94 27.97 -21.82
N GLU A 158 17.97 28.18 -20.50
CA GLU A 158 19.08 28.87 -19.82
C GLU A 158 19.75 27.90 -18.84
N GLU A 159 20.89 27.35 -19.25
CA GLU A 159 21.66 26.37 -18.48
C GLU A 159 22.31 27.04 -17.24
N VAL A 160 21.63 27.01 -16.10
CA VAL A 160 22.20 27.47 -14.83
C VAL A 160 23.05 26.35 -14.20
N ASN A 161 24.35 26.44 -14.43
CA ASN A 161 25.37 25.56 -13.86
C ASN A 161 25.53 25.77 -12.34
N VAL A 162 24.90 24.93 -11.52
CA VAL A 162 24.98 24.99 -10.04
C VAL A 162 25.91 23.90 -9.48
N THR A 163 27.22 24.10 -9.62
CA THR A 163 28.25 23.35 -8.88
C THR A 163 29.10 24.33 -8.07
N GLY A 164 28.66 24.68 -6.85
CA GLY A 164 29.29 25.77 -6.10
C GLY A 164 28.86 25.98 -4.65
N TRP A 165 28.44 24.95 -3.92
CA TRP A 165 28.21 25.07 -2.48
C TRP A 165 29.52 24.78 -1.72
N LYS A 166 30.23 25.84 -1.32
CA LYS A 166 31.33 25.75 -0.35
C LYS A 166 30.76 25.67 1.06
N GLU A 167 31.32 24.80 1.90
CA GLU A 167 30.87 24.56 3.28
C GLU A 167 31.38 25.59 4.31
N ASP A 168 31.98 26.70 3.86
CA ASP A 168 32.78 27.61 4.70
C ASP A 168 31.98 28.66 5.51
N GLU A 169 30.65 28.78 5.35
CA GLU A 169 29.82 29.80 6.03
C GLU A 169 29.11 29.32 7.31
N ARG A 170 29.69 28.37 8.06
CA ARG A 170 29.21 28.05 9.42
C ARG A 170 29.87 28.94 10.49
N MET A 171 29.06 29.87 11.02
CA MET A 171 29.11 30.31 12.43
C MET A 171 30.39 31.02 12.91
N SER A 172 30.84 32.08 12.21
CA SER A 172 31.89 32.98 12.69
C SER A 172 31.42 34.43 12.99
N ASP A 173 30.12 34.72 12.86
CA ASP A 173 29.56 36.07 13.08
C ASP A 173 29.26 36.38 14.57
N SER A 174 30.24 36.11 15.43
CA SER A 174 30.21 36.49 16.85
C SER A 174 30.62 37.95 17.09
N SER A 175 30.99 38.69 16.05
CA SER A 175 31.47 40.09 16.12
C SER A 175 30.40 41.13 16.49
N SER A 176 29.10 40.82 16.40
CA SER A 176 28.05 41.80 16.72
C SER A 176 27.77 41.98 18.22
N MET A 177 28.45 41.26 19.12
CA MET A 177 28.35 41.45 20.58
C MET A 177 29.31 42.51 21.18
N GLU A 178 30.04 43.27 20.36
CA GLU A 178 30.95 44.35 20.82
C GLU A 178 30.26 45.50 21.61
N GLY A 179 28.92 45.51 21.69
CA GLY A 179 28.14 46.48 22.48
C GLY A 179 28.06 46.21 23.99
N PHE A 180 28.45 45.02 24.49
CA PHE A 180 28.41 44.72 25.93
C PHE A 180 29.63 45.31 26.65
N GLY A 181 29.55 46.60 26.97
CA GLY A 181 30.60 47.36 27.64
C GLY A 181 31.14 46.70 28.92
N LYS A 182 32.42 46.96 29.22
CA LYS A 182 33.17 46.32 30.32
C LYS A 182 32.38 46.30 31.63
N CYS A 183 32.20 45.12 32.20
CA CYS A 183 31.51 44.92 33.46
C CYS A 183 32.46 44.36 34.53
N GLY A 184 32.12 44.61 35.80
CA GLY A 184 32.85 44.09 36.95
C GLY A 184 32.22 42.82 37.52
N VAL A 185 32.70 42.44 38.70
CA VAL A 185 32.18 41.31 39.50
C VAL A 185 31.20 41.73 40.61
N GLY A 186 30.88 43.02 40.72
CA GLY A 186 29.99 43.55 41.75
C GLY A 186 30.63 43.69 43.13
N LEU A 187 31.88 44.15 43.19
CA LEU A 187 32.60 44.47 44.43
C LEU A 187 32.80 45.98 44.57
N TYR A 188 32.48 46.53 45.73
CA TYR A 188 32.98 47.83 46.19
C TYR A 188 34.13 47.58 47.17
N PHE A 189 35.20 48.36 47.07
CA PHE A 189 36.38 48.20 47.91
C PHE A 189 37.05 49.55 48.20
N GLU A 190 37.78 49.61 49.32
CA GLU A 190 38.61 50.74 49.70
C GLU A 190 40.06 50.29 49.86
N LYS A 191 41.01 51.03 49.27
CA LYS A 191 42.44 50.83 49.52
C LYS A 191 42.92 51.84 50.55
N ARG A 192 43.04 51.40 51.81
CA ARG A 192 43.56 52.25 52.90
C ARG A 192 45.04 52.53 52.67
N LYS A 193 45.52 53.74 52.99
CA LYS A 193 46.93 54.14 52.77
C LYS A 193 47.92 53.29 53.57
N ASP A 194 47.48 52.78 54.71
CA ASP A 194 48.31 52.05 55.67
C ASP A 194 48.36 50.53 55.39
N MET A 195 47.59 50.04 54.39
CA MET A 195 47.53 48.64 54.01
C MET A 195 47.79 48.49 52.50
N SER A 196 48.67 47.56 52.12
CA SER A 196 48.94 47.25 50.72
C SER A 196 47.72 46.66 49.99
N MET A 197 46.80 46.03 50.72
CA MET A 197 45.63 45.32 50.21
C MET A 197 44.41 46.24 49.99
N ALA A 198 43.51 45.84 49.09
CA ALA A 198 42.21 46.46 48.91
C ALA A 198 41.15 45.70 49.73
N VAL A 199 40.42 46.36 50.63
CA VAL A 199 39.41 45.71 51.48
C VAL A 199 38.03 45.88 50.88
N VAL A 200 37.28 44.79 50.74
CA VAL A 200 35.89 44.80 50.25
C VAL A 200 35.00 45.52 51.27
N THR A 201 34.32 46.57 50.84
CA THR A 201 33.42 47.37 51.69
C THR A 201 31.97 46.92 51.55
N GLU A 202 31.52 46.61 50.33
CA GLU A 202 30.15 46.22 50.03
C GLU A 202 30.10 45.31 48.79
N LEU A 203 29.08 44.45 48.72
CA LEU A 203 28.81 43.59 47.57
C LEU A 203 27.60 44.14 46.81
N ALA A 204 27.73 44.37 45.51
CA ALA A 204 26.60 44.80 44.69
C ALA A 204 25.52 43.71 44.66
N GLN A 205 24.30 44.05 45.05
CA GLN A 205 23.19 43.10 45.13
C GLN A 205 22.96 42.41 43.77
N ARG A 206 22.86 41.07 43.76
CA ARG A 206 22.77 40.22 42.55
C ARG A 206 23.98 40.25 41.61
N GLY A 207 25.08 40.92 41.98
CA GLY A 207 26.37 40.82 41.30
C GLY A 207 27.05 39.47 41.55
N SER A 208 28.08 39.16 40.76
CA SER A 208 28.76 37.85 40.79
C SER A 208 29.28 37.46 42.17
N ALA A 209 29.93 38.40 42.88
CA ALA A 209 30.46 38.16 44.21
C ALA A 209 29.37 37.87 45.24
N ALA A 210 28.27 38.63 45.20
CA ALA A 210 27.10 38.41 46.05
C ALA A 210 26.41 37.07 45.76
N ARG A 211 26.30 36.67 44.48
CA ARG A 211 25.70 35.38 44.07
C ARG A 211 26.54 34.18 44.50
N GLN A 212 27.87 34.28 44.43
CA GLN A 212 28.75 33.19 44.86
C GLN A 212 28.79 33.04 46.39
N GLY A 213 28.58 34.13 47.13
CA GLY A 213 28.48 34.12 48.60
C GLY A 213 29.75 33.76 49.37
N THR A 214 30.84 33.41 48.67
CA THR A 214 32.13 33.05 49.28
C THR A 214 32.90 34.27 49.80
N ILE A 215 32.74 35.42 49.14
CA ILE A 215 33.37 36.71 49.51
C ILE A 215 32.39 37.48 50.40
N LEU A 216 32.92 38.10 51.45
CA LEU A 216 32.20 38.91 52.43
C LEU A 216 32.78 40.33 52.47
N ALA A 217 31.99 41.28 52.97
CA ALA A 217 32.52 42.59 53.34
C ALA A 217 33.54 42.42 54.49
N GLY A 218 34.69 43.09 54.38
CA GLY A 218 35.84 42.92 55.27
C GLY A 218 36.97 42.06 54.68
N ASP A 219 36.72 41.24 53.66
CA ASP A 219 37.77 40.46 53.01
C ASP A 219 38.80 41.36 52.30
N ALA A 220 40.09 41.07 52.43
CA ALA A 220 41.18 41.82 51.82
C ALA A 220 41.71 41.12 50.56
N ILE A 221 41.70 41.80 49.41
CA ILE A 221 42.21 41.26 48.15
C ILE A 221 43.74 41.36 48.14
N GLU A 222 44.43 40.22 48.03
CA GLU A 222 45.88 40.11 47.90
C GLU A 222 46.30 40.06 46.42
N LYS A 223 45.61 39.26 45.59
CA LYS A 223 45.95 39.09 44.17
C LYS A 223 44.73 39.06 43.25
N ILE A 224 44.93 39.52 42.01
CA ILE A 224 43.97 39.42 40.91
C ILE A 224 44.65 38.74 39.73
N ASP A 225 44.07 37.63 39.25
CA ASP A 225 44.61 36.77 38.20
C ASP A 225 46.10 36.39 38.46
N GLY A 226 46.40 36.06 39.72
CA GLY A 226 47.74 35.70 40.21
C GLY A 226 48.72 36.87 40.39
N LYS A 227 48.33 38.11 40.05
CA LYS A 227 49.17 39.31 40.21
C LYS A 227 48.89 39.99 41.54
N ASP A 228 49.94 40.20 42.33
CA ASP A 228 49.89 40.94 43.59
C ASP A 228 49.50 42.41 43.36
N ILE A 229 48.49 42.88 44.10
CA ILE A 229 47.94 44.24 43.99
C ILE A 229 48.52 45.22 45.02
N ALA A 230 49.51 44.81 45.81
CA ALA A 230 50.16 45.63 46.84
C ALA A 230 50.60 47.01 46.31
N THR A 231 51.22 47.04 45.13
CA THR A 231 51.74 48.26 44.48
C THR A 231 50.71 48.98 43.61
N TRP A 232 49.52 48.42 43.39
CA TRP A 232 48.55 48.97 42.45
C TRP A 232 47.75 50.13 43.05
N THR A 233 47.39 51.11 42.21
CA THR A 233 46.41 52.14 42.56
C THR A 233 44.99 51.56 42.56
N ALA A 234 44.05 52.17 43.27
CA ALA A 234 42.65 51.72 43.29
C ALA A 234 42.04 51.64 41.87
N ALA A 235 42.44 52.55 40.96
CA ALA A 235 42.04 52.53 39.56
C ALA A 235 42.61 51.32 38.78
N GLN A 236 43.84 50.89 39.08
CA GLN A 236 44.42 49.68 38.48
C GLN A 236 43.71 48.42 39.00
N THR A 237 43.43 48.34 40.30
CA THR A 237 42.63 47.26 40.90
C THR A 237 41.24 47.19 40.27
N GLN A 238 40.55 48.32 40.13
CA GLN A 238 39.24 48.40 39.48
C GLN A 238 39.30 47.97 38.01
N ALA A 239 40.31 48.43 37.27
CA ALA A 239 40.49 48.08 35.86
C ALA A 239 40.76 46.59 35.61
N ALA A 240 41.37 45.88 36.59
CA ALA A 240 41.58 44.43 36.52
C ALA A 240 40.34 43.62 36.95
N LEU A 241 39.53 44.15 37.89
CA LEU A 241 38.24 43.57 38.26
C LEU A 241 37.20 43.71 37.13
N MET A 242 37.30 44.77 36.32
CA MET A 242 36.49 44.98 35.12
C MET A 242 37.04 44.24 33.91
N GLY A 243 36.16 43.84 33.00
CA GLY A 243 36.52 43.12 31.78
C GLY A 243 35.31 42.79 30.93
N GLU A 244 35.48 41.94 29.93
CA GLU A 244 34.39 41.52 29.04
C GLU A 244 33.35 40.67 29.79
N GLN A 245 32.09 40.83 29.39
CA GLN A 245 30.96 40.12 29.99
C GLN A 245 31.06 38.61 29.71
N GLY A 246 30.93 37.78 30.75
CA GLY A 246 31.13 36.33 30.68
C GLY A 246 32.60 35.89 30.87
N SER A 247 33.57 36.80 30.81
CA SER A 247 34.97 36.47 31.18
C SER A 247 35.08 36.13 32.68
N SER A 248 36.12 35.40 33.09
CA SER A 248 36.37 35.12 34.51
C SER A 248 37.58 35.88 35.07
N VAL A 249 37.57 36.09 36.38
CA VAL A 249 38.67 36.64 37.18
C VAL A 249 38.90 35.74 38.39
N LEU A 250 40.15 35.49 38.75
CA LEU A 250 40.54 34.77 39.96
C LEU A 250 41.00 35.78 41.01
N LEU A 251 40.38 35.79 42.19
CA LEU A 251 40.76 36.63 43.31
C LEU A 251 41.37 35.78 44.41
N ASP A 252 42.57 36.12 44.86
CA ASP A 252 43.12 35.61 46.12
C ASP A 252 42.79 36.63 47.22
N ILE A 253 41.97 36.22 48.18
CA ILE A 253 41.53 37.04 49.31
C ILE A 253 42.06 36.50 50.64
N VAL A 254 42.30 37.40 51.58
CA VAL A 254 42.67 37.13 52.97
C VAL A 254 41.53 37.61 53.88
N ARG A 255 40.99 36.69 54.68
CA ARG A 255 39.96 36.98 55.69
C ARG A 255 40.60 37.16 57.07
N GLU A 256 39.91 37.85 57.98
CA GLU A 256 40.30 37.94 59.39
C GLU A 256 40.64 36.55 59.95
N GLY A 257 41.81 36.42 60.58
CA GLY A 257 42.37 35.12 60.98
C GLY A 257 43.34 34.48 59.96
N ASP A 258 43.83 35.26 58.98
CA ASP A 258 44.86 34.85 57.99
C ASP A 258 44.44 33.69 57.07
N GLN A 259 43.11 33.49 56.93
CA GLN A 259 42.55 32.50 56.02
C GLN A 259 42.62 33.02 54.58
N ARG A 260 43.36 32.30 53.72
CA ARG A 260 43.49 32.61 52.29
C ARG A 260 42.50 31.79 51.47
N LEU A 261 41.72 32.44 50.61
CA LEU A 261 40.75 31.82 49.72
C LEU A 261 40.99 32.29 48.28
N SER A 262 41.09 31.35 47.34
CA SER A 262 41.14 31.65 45.90
C SER A 262 39.75 31.47 45.29
N VAL A 263 39.12 32.56 44.86
CA VAL A 263 37.73 32.61 44.41
C VAL A 263 37.66 33.01 42.94
N ARG A 264 37.17 32.12 42.07
CA ARG A 264 36.90 32.44 40.67
C ARG A 264 35.50 33.02 40.50
N LEU A 265 35.42 34.23 39.98
CA LEU A 265 34.20 34.96 39.65
C LEU A 265 34.07 35.11 38.13
N MET A 266 32.84 35.11 37.62
CA MET A 266 32.54 35.54 36.24
C MET A 266 32.15 37.01 36.24
N ARG A 267 32.66 37.83 35.31
CA ARG A 267 32.33 39.24 35.16
C ARG A 267 30.97 39.37 34.47
N GLY A 268 30.07 40.17 35.03
CA GLY A 268 28.70 40.28 34.50
C GLY A 268 27.84 41.27 35.26
N ASN A 269 26.97 41.98 34.53
CA ASN A 269 25.90 42.76 35.14
C ASN A 269 24.77 41.83 35.65
N ALA A 270 23.83 42.37 36.45
CA ALA A 270 22.76 41.56 37.04
C ALA A 270 21.82 40.92 36.00
N MET A 271 21.66 41.54 34.82
CA MET A 271 20.86 41.01 33.70
C MET A 271 21.54 39.85 32.98
N PHE A 272 22.86 39.91 32.81
CA PHE A 272 23.64 38.82 32.23
C PHE A 272 23.49 37.54 33.06
N TRP A 273 23.54 37.63 34.39
CA TRP A 273 23.32 36.47 35.26
C TRP A 273 21.90 35.90 35.15
N TYR A 274 20.88 36.76 35.10
CA TYR A 274 19.49 36.29 34.89
C TYR A 274 19.34 35.55 33.55
N TRP A 275 19.96 36.07 32.49
CA TRP A 275 19.97 35.43 31.17
C TRP A 275 20.79 34.13 31.17
N HIS A 276 21.96 34.12 31.80
CA HIS A 276 22.85 32.96 31.91
C HIS A 276 22.21 31.81 32.71
N GLU A 277 21.56 32.10 33.84
CA GLU A 277 20.84 31.09 34.64
C GLU A 277 19.67 30.48 33.84
N LYS A 278 18.87 31.34 33.18
CA LYS A 278 17.76 30.88 32.33
C LYS A 278 18.25 30.07 31.13
N ASN A 279 19.33 30.50 30.49
CA ASN A 279 19.91 29.78 29.35
C ASN A 279 20.59 28.49 29.76
N SER A 280 21.25 28.43 30.93
CA SER A 280 21.82 27.19 31.47
C SER A 280 20.73 26.13 31.70
N SER A 281 19.57 26.54 32.23
CA SER A 281 18.41 25.64 32.37
C SER A 281 17.85 25.22 31.00
N LEU A 282 17.88 26.11 29.99
CA LEU A 282 17.49 25.77 28.62
C LEU A 282 18.48 24.81 27.95
N THR A 283 19.79 24.96 28.13
CA THR A 283 20.78 24.00 27.59
C THR A 283 20.68 22.64 28.27
N GLU A 284 20.45 22.59 29.58
CA GLU A 284 20.21 21.33 30.30
C GLU A 284 18.93 20.63 29.79
N LYS A 285 17.82 21.37 29.64
CA LYS A 285 16.58 20.83 29.05
C LYS A 285 16.75 20.39 27.60
N ASN A 286 17.48 21.15 26.78
CA ASN A 286 17.78 20.76 25.41
C ASN A 286 18.67 19.50 25.35
N LEU A 287 19.62 19.34 26.28
CA LEU A 287 20.45 18.14 26.39
C LEU A 287 19.61 16.90 26.77
N LEU A 288 18.67 17.06 27.70
CA LEU A 288 17.71 16.00 28.07
C LEU A 288 16.78 15.64 26.91
N LEU A 289 16.28 16.63 26.16
CA LEU A 289 15.48 16.39 24.95
C LEU A 289 16.27 15.67 23.86
N LEU A 290 17.54 16.02 23.65
CA LEU A 290 18.42 15.31 22.72
C LEU A 290 18.72 13.87 23.16
N ALA A 291 18.79 13.59 24.46
CA ALA A 291 18.91 12.24 25.00
C ALA A 291 17.62 11.42 24.75
N ALA A 292 16.45 11.99 25.06
CA ALA A 292 15.16 11.35 24.84
C ALA A 292 14.87 11.08 23.35
N ASN A 293 15.27 11.99 22.45
CA ASN A 293 15.15 11.77 21.01
C ASN A 293 16.01 10.58 20.53
N ARG A 294 17.24 10.43 21.04
CA ARG A 294 18.09 9.28 20.71
C ARG A 294 17.49 7.96 21.21
N GLU A 295 16.92 7.94 22.41
CA GLU A 295 16.23 6.77 22.94
C GLU A 295 15.03 6.37 22.06
N LEU A 296 14.25 7.36 21.58
CA LEU A 296 13.16 7.12 20.62
C LEU A 296 13.67 6.62 19.26
N GLU A 297 14.77 7.17 18.74
CA GLU A 297 15.41 6.69 17.49
C GLU A 297 15.87 5.22 17.63
N GLU A 298 16.45 4.84 18.77
CA GLU A 298 16.83 3.45 19.08
C GLU A 298 15.60 2.53 19.19
N GLN A 299 14.51 2.99 19.83
CA GLN A 299 13.26 2.23 19.93
C GLN A 299 12.59 2.02 18.57
N VAL A 300 12.55 3.04 17.70
CA VAL A 300 12.03 2.95 16.33
C VAL A 300 12.85 1.94 15.53
N LYS A 301 14.17 2.04 15.56
CA LYS A 301 15.07 1.11 14.87
C LYS A 301 14.87 -0.35 15.35
N ALA A 302 14.75 -0.55 16.67
CA ALA A 302 14.47 -1.87 17.25
C ALA A 302 13.07 -2.41 16.92
N TRP A 303 12.13 -1.55 16.52
CA TRP A 303 10.81 -1.96 16.01
C TRP A 303 10.87 -2.30 14.52
N GLU A 304 11.62 -1.54 13.71
CA GLU A 304 11.88 -1.84 12.30
C GLU A 304 12.60 -3.18 12.13
N GLU A 305 13.65 -3.45 12.91
CA GLU A 305 14.37 -4.73 12.91
C GLU A 305 13.44 -5.92 13.25
N ARG A 306 12.51 -5.73 14.20
CA ARG A 306 11.48 -6.74 14.53
C ARG A 306 10.44 -6.90 13.41
N SER A 307 9.95 -5.82 12.82
CA SER A 307 9.03 -5.88 11.66
C SER A 307 9.66 -6.61 10.47
N LEU A 308 10.96 -6.42 10.26
CA LEU A 308 11.71 -7.04 9.17
C LEU A 308 11.99 -8.53 9.41
N LEU A 309 12.19 -8.95 10.67
CA LEU A 309 12.23 -10.37 11.04
C LEU A 309 10.89 -11.07 10.76
N VAL A 310 9.77 -10.50 11.19
CA VAL A 310 8.42 -11.06 10.96
C VAL A 310 8.12 -11.17 9.45
N ARG A 311 8.52 -10.19 8.64
CA ARG A 311 8.38 -10.28 7.17
C ARG A 311 9.17 -11.45 6.58
N ARG A 312 10.42 -11.66 7.00
CA ARG A 312 11.23 -12.80 6.53
C ARG A 312 10.62 -14.14 6.92
N GLU A 313 10.06 -14.25 8.12
CA GLU A 313 9.38 -15.46 8.59
C GLU A 313 8.13 -15.77 7.75
N LEU A 314 7.30 -14.75 7.46
CA LEU A 314 6.14 -14.87 6.57
C LEU A 314 6.55 -15.19 5.12
N GLU A 315 7.63 -14.59 4.61
CA GLU A 315 8.19 -14.92 3.29
C GLU A 315 8.70 -16.37 3.24
N GLN A 316 9.31 -16.87 4.31
CA GLN A 316 9.74 -18.26 4.42
C GLN A 316 8.54 -19.21 4.40
N GLN A 317 7.53 -18.98 5.24
CA GLN A 317 6.29 -19.78 5.27
C GLN A 317 5.60 -19.79 3.90
N LEU A 318 5.52 -18.63 3.23
CA LEU A 318 4.93 -18.51 1.89
C LEU A 318 5.72 -19.26 0.81
N ASN A 319 7.06 -19.35 0.95
CA ASN A 319 7.89 -20.18 0.07
C ASN A 319 7.75 -21.68 0.38
N GLU A 320 7.60 -22.07 1.65
CA GLU A 320 7.32 -23.45 2.05
C GLU A 320 5.96 -23.94 1.52
N GLU A 321 4.91 -23.11 1.60
CA GLU A 321 3.59 -23.42 1.00
C GLU A 321 3.65 -23.47 -0.53
N ARG A 322 4.42 -22.59 -1.19
CA ARG A 322 4.66 -22.68 -2.64
C ARG A 322 5.33 -23.98 -3.05
N ALA A 323 6.33 -24.45 -2.29
CA ALA A 323 6.99 -25.73 -2.55
C ALA A 323 6.02 -26.91 -2.40
N LYS A 324 5.13 -26.91 -1.41
CA LYS A 324 4.07 -27.92 -1.26
C LYS A 324 3.09 -27.92 -2.44
N ILE A 325 2.68 -26.73 -2.92
CA ILE A 325 1.82 -26.60 -4.09
C ILE A 325 2.51 -27.15 -5.35
N GLU A 326 3.80 -26.87 -5.54
CA GLU A 326 4.60 -27.39 -6.66
C GLU A 326 4.75 -28.92 -6.57
N GLU A 327 4.98 -29.49 -5.38
CA GLU A 327 5.01 -30.94 -5.17
C GLU A 327 3.66 -31.59 -5.53
N LEU A 328 2.54 -31.04 -5.05
CA LEU A 328 1.20 -31.54 -5.37
C LEU A 328 0.88 -31.41 -6.87
N SER A 329 1.33 -30.34 -7.53
CA SER A 329 1.20 -30.16 -8.98
C SER A 329 1.98 -31.24 -9.74
N ASN A 330 3.21 -31.54 -9.32
CA ASN A 330 4.01 -32.63 -9.89
C ASN A 330 3.38 -34.01 -9.68
N GLN A 331 2.80 -34.28 -8.51
CA GLN A 331 2.05 -35.51 -8.24
C GLN A 331 0.80 -35.61 -9.14
N LEU A 332 0.06 -34.52 -9.34
CA LEU A 332 -1.08 -34.48 -10.25
C LEU A 332 -0.67 -34.72 -11.71
N SER A 333 0.47 -34.17 -12.16
CA SER A 333 1.01 -34.45 -13.50
C SER A 333 1.34 -35.93 -13.67
N GLN A 334 2.03 -36.56 -12.71
CA GLN A 334 2.34 -37.99 -12.74
C GLN A 334 1.07 -38.87 -12.80
N ILE A 335 0.04 -38.50 -12.03
CA ILE A 335 -1.26 -39.19 -12.08
C ILE A 335 -1.90 -39.02 -13.47
N GLN A 336 -1.85 -37.83 -14.06
CA GLN A 336 -2.37 -37.57 -15.40
C GLN A 336 -1.63 -38.35 -16.49
N ASP A 337 -0.30 -38.46 -16.39
CA ASP A 337 0.54 -39.21 -17.34
C ASP A 337 0.24 -40.73 -17.28
N VAL A 338 0.21 -41.32 -16.08
CA VAL A 338 -0.22 -42.72 -15.88
C VAL A 338 -1.64 -42.93 -16.42
N HIS A 339 -2.53 -41.97 -16.17
CA HIS A 339 -3.88 -41.99 -16.71
C HIS A 339 -3.95 -41.80 -18.23
N HIS A 340 -2.97 -41.16 -18.87
CA HIS A 340 -2.88 -41.08 -20.33
C HIS A 340 -2.43 -42.42 -20.91
N ASP A 341 -1.35 -43.00 -20.38
CA ASP A 341 -0.78 -44.29 -20.80
C ASP A 341 -1.79 -45.44 -20.69
N GLU A 342 -2.57 -45.48 -19.61
CA GLU A 342 -3.69 -46.42 -19.44
C GLU A 342 -4.76 -46.24 -20.54
N LEU A 343 -5.12 -44.99 -20.87
CA LEU A 343 -6.12 -44.73 -21.93
C LEU A 343 -5.59 -45.13 -23.29
N GLU A 344 -4.32 -44.87 -23.59
CA GLU A 344 -3.66 -45.35 -24.81
C GLU A 344 -3.60 -46.88 -24.86
N SER A 345 -3.25 -47.54 -23.75
CA SER A 345 -3.22 -49.00 -23.64
C SER A 345 -4.58 -49.64 -23.94
N VAL A 346 -5.66 -49.13 -23.32
CA VAL A 346 -7.02 -49.63 -23.59
C VAL A 346 -7.46 -49.29 -25.03
N ARG A 347 -6.97 -48.20 -25.63
CA ARG A 347 -7.21 -47.87 -27.05
C ARG A 347 -6.52 -48.87 -27.98
N ARG A 348 -5.21 -49.12 -27.79
CA ARG A 348 -4.44 -50.12 -28.55
C ARG A 348 -5.08 -51.51 -28.47
N ASN A 349 -5.53 -51.91 -27.29
CA ASN A 349 -6.22 -53.19 -27.07
C ASN A 349 -7.58 -53.27 -27.81
N ALA A 350 -8.35 -52.18 -27.85
CA ALA A 350 -9.60 -52.13 -28.61
C ALA A 350 -9.36 -52.17 -30.12
N GLU A 351 -8.36 -51.45 -30.62
CA GLU A 351 -7.94 -51.46 -32.02
C GLU A 351 -7.44 -52.85 -32.45
N ALA A 352 -6.68 -53.54 -31.60
CA ALA A 352 -6.23 -54.92 -31.84
C ALA A 352 -7.39 -55.91 -31.96
N ARG A 353 -8.37 -55.88 -31.05
CA ARG A 353 -9.59 -56.71 -31.13
C ARG A 353 -10.38 -56.45 -32.41
N LEU A 354 -10.54 -55.18 -32.80
CA LEU A 354 -11.21 -54.83 -34.05
C LEU A 354 -10.48 -55.36 -35.30
N GLN A 355 -9.16 -55.45 -35.28
CA GLN A 355 -8.39 -56.08 -36.37
C GLN A 355 -8.56 -57.60 -36.38
N GLU A 356 -8.60 -58.26 -35.22
CA GLU A 356 -8.89 -59.69 -35.10
C GLU A 356 -10.31 -60.04 -35.58
N GLU A 357 -11.31 -59.25 -35.22
CA GLU A 357 -12.68 -59.37 -35.74
C GLU A 357 -12.73 -59.18 -37.27
N LYS A 358 -12.01 -58.20 -37.81
CA LYS A 358 -11.90 -58.01 -39.27
C LYS A 358 -11.21 -59.20 -39.96
N LEU A 359 -10.21 -59.80 -39.33
CA LEU A 359 -9.53 -60.98 -39.87
C LEU A 359 -10.42 -62.23 -39.82
N THR A 360 -11.11 -62.49 -38.69
CA THR A 360 -12.04 -63.62 -38.55
C THR A 360 -13.29 -63.47 -39.42
N HIS A 361 -13.77 -62.24 -39.65
CA HIS A 361 -14.80 -61.98 -40.65
C HIS A 361 -14.29 -62.26 -42.07
N ARG A 362 -13.08 -61.80 -42.43
CA ARG A 362 -12.45 -62.10 -43.73
C ARG A 362 -12.20 -63.60 -43.96
N THR A 363 -11.87 -64.39 -42.94
CA THR A 363 -11.73 -65.84 -43.09
C THR A 363 -13.09 -66.51 -43.29
N LYS A 364 -14.12 -66.14 -42.50
CA LYS A 364 -15.51 -66.61 -42.70
C LYS A 364 -16.03 -66.31 -44.09
N MET A 365 -15.81 -65.09 -44.61
CA MET A 365 -16.18 -64.73 -45.98
C MET A 365 -15.47 -65.60 -47.03
N ARG A 366 -14.15 -65.83 -46.88
CA ARG A 366 -13.41 -66.73 -47.78
C ARG A 366 -13.86 -68.19 -47.70
N GLU A 367 -14.34 -68.65 -46.54
CA GLU A 367 -14.91 -69.99 -46.39
C GLU A 367 -16.29 -70.12 -47.06
N LEU A 368 -17.12 -69.08 -46.98
CA LEU A 368 -18.38 -68.99 -47.73
C LEU A 368 -18.09 -68.98 -49.24
N GLU A 369 -17.19 -68.13 -49.72
CA GLU A 369 -16.74 -68.10 -51.12
C GLU A 369 -16.24 -69.48 -51.61
N ARG A 370 -15.49 -70.21 -50.78
CA ARG A 370 -15.03 -71.58 -51.09
C ARG A 370 -16.17 -72.59 -51.15
N ARG A 371 -17.14 -72.53 -50.22
CA ARG A 371 -18.35 -73.37 -50.27
C ARG A 371 -19.15 -73.07 -51.53
N ASP A 372 -19.36 -71.80 -51.86
CA ASP A 372 -20.10 -71.40 -53.05
C ASP A 372 -19.37 -71.74 -54.36
N ALA A 373 -18.03 -71.76 -54.36
CA ALA A 373 -17.23 -72.23 -55.49
C ALA A 373 -17.25 -73.76 -55.62
N ALA A 374 -17.26 -74.50 -54.51
CA ALA A 374 -17.42 -75.96 -54.52
C ALA A 374 -18.83 -76.36 -54.98
N ASN A 375 -19.88 -75.72 -54.44
CA ASN A 375 -21.26 -75.89 -54.84
C ASN A 375 -21.45 -75.59 -56.33
N ARG A 376 -20.83 -74.50 -56.85
CA ARG A 376 -20.85 -74.18 -58.28
C ARG A 376 -20.20 -75.26 -59.14
N LYS A 377 -19.02 -75.77 -58.77
CA LYS A 377 -18.36 -76.87 -59.49
C LYS A 377 -19.17 -78.16 -59.46
N GLU A 378 -19.80 -78.49 -58.33
CA GLU A 378 -20.68 -79.65 -58.21
C GLU A 378 -21.94 -79.47 -59.09
N TYR A 379 -22.48 -78.26 -59.15
CA TYR A 379 -23.61 -77.92 -60.02
C TYR A 379 -23.23 -77.99 -61.51
N GLU A 380 -22.05 -77.49 -61.90
CA GLU A 380 -21.50 -77.59 -63.25
C GLU A 380 -21.26 -79.05 -63.67
N GLN A 381 -20.71 -79.89 -62.78
CA GLN A 381 -20.55 -81.33 -63.03
C GLN A 381 -21.91 -82.05 -63.17
N ARG A 382 -22.91 -81.69 -62.34
CA ARG A 382 -24.28 -82.19 -62.45
C ARG A 382 -25.00 -81.71 -63.71
N LEU A 383 -24.67 -80.52 -64.25
CA LEU A 383 -25.17 -80.04 -65.55
C LEU A 383 -24.52 -80.83 -66.71
N LEU A 384 -23.20 -80.97 -66.70
CA LEU A 384 -22.46 -81.75 -67.71
C LEU A 384 -22.94 -83.20 -67.80
N ALA A 385 -23.28 -83.83 -66.67
CA ALA A 385 -23.83 -85.18 -66.63
C ALA A 385 -25.29 -85.30 -67.08
N LYS A 386 -26.06 -84.19 -67.13
CA LYS A 386 -27.49 -84.19 -67.52
C LYS A 386 -27.74 -83.62 -68.92
N SER A 387 -26.77 -82.90 -69.48
CA SER A 387 -26.84 -82.27 -70.81
C SER A 387 -27.04 -83.24 -71.98
N SER A 388 -26.89 -84.55 -71.80
CA SER A 388 -27.04 -85.55 -72.86
C SER A 388 -28.40 -86.27 -72.88
N GLU A 389 -29.29 -86.03 -71.90
CA GLU A 389 -30.57 -86.75 -71.76
C GLU A 389 -31.80 -85.82 -71.64
N PHE A 390 -31.61 -84.49 -71.68
CA PHE A 390 -32.60 -83.54 -71.16
C PHE A 390 -33.43 -82.80 -72.22
N ASP A 391 -32.99 -82.72 -73.47
CA ASP A 391 -33.55 -81.80 -74.49
C ASP A 391 -35.02 -82.06 -74.88
N TYR A 392 -35.56 -83.25 -74.62
CA TYR A 392 -36.98 -83.57 -74.87
C TYR A 392 -37.85 -83.71 -73.60
N ALA A 393 -37.26 -83.66 -72.41
CA ALA A 393 -38.00 -83.67 -71.13
C ALA A 393 -38.10 -82.28 -70.48
N MET A 394 -37.51 -81.26 -71.11
CA MET A 394 -37.24 -79.97 -70.47
C MET A 394 -38.47 -79.11 -70.22
N MET A 395 -39.38 -79.00 -71.21
CA MET A 395 -40.44 -77.98 -71.17
C MET A 395 -41.55 -78.28 -70.17
N GLU A 396 -41.89 -79.54 -69.93
CA GLU A 396 -42.97 -79.92 -69.01
C GLU A 396 -42.51 -79.83 -67.54
N LYS A 397 -41.30 -80.31 -67.23
CA LYS A 397 -40.71 -80.18 -65.88
C LYS A 397 -40.28 -78.77 -65.52
N ALA A 398 -40.02 -77.89 -66.49
CA ALA A 398 -39.67 -76.49 -66.18
C ALA A 398 -40.79 -75.76 -65.43
N GLN A 399 -42.06 -76.07 -65.72
CA GLN A 399 -43.20 -75.44 -65.06
C GLN A 399 -43.37 -75.93 -63.61
N GLU A 400 -43.33 -77.24 -63.37
CA GLU A 400 -43.36 -77.82 -62.01
C GLU A 400 -42.15 -77.38 -61.17
N HIS A 401 -40.96 -77.30 -61.79
CA HIS A 401 -39.74 -76.91 -61.09
C HIS A 401 -39.73 -75.40 -60.78
N ALA A 402 -40.35 -74.56 -61.60
CA ALA A 402 -40.56 -73.14 -61.31
C ALA A 402 -41.51 -72.95 -60.12
N GLU A 403 -42.63 -73.69 -60.05
CA GLU A 403 -43.53 -73.64 -58.88
C GLU A 403 -42.86 -74.16 -57.60
N SER A 404 -42.06 -75.23 -57.70
CA SER A 404 -41.24 -75.74 -56.60
C SER A 404 -40.21 -74.70 -56.15
N LEU A 405 -39.52 -74.04 -57.08
CA LEU A 405 -38.57 -72.97 -56.78
C LEU A 405 -39.25 -71.74 -56.17
N MET A 406 -40.47 -71.37 -56.57
CA MET A 406 -41.22 -70.30 -55.92
C MET A 406 -41.59 -70.66 -54.47
N LYS A 407 -41.97 -71.91 -54.19
CA LYS A 407 -42.24 -72.40 -52.82
C LYS A 407 -40.98 -72.41 -51.95
N VAL A 408 -39.84 -72.83 -52.52
CA VAL A 408 -38.53 -72.80 -51.83
C VAL A 408 -38.05 -71.36 -51.61
N THR A 409 -38.18 -70.48 -52.61
CA THR A 409 -37.76 -69.08 -52.53
C THR A 409 -38.61 -68.29 -51.53
N SER A 410 -39.93 -68.50 -51.52
CA SER A 410 -40.80 -67.90 -50.49
C SER A 410 -40.53 -68.46 -49.09
N SER A 411 -40.18 -69.75 -48.95
CA SER A 411 -39.70 -70.30 -47.67
C SER A 411 -38.38 -69.66 -47.21
N TYR A 412 -37.42 -69.43 -48.11
CA TYR A 412 -36.18 -68.71 -47.79
C TYR A 412 -36.42 -67.24 -47.48
N GLN A 413 -37.31 -66.55 -48.20
CA GLN A 413 -37.69 -65.16 -47.91
C GLN A 413 -38.44 -65.02 -46.58
N ASN A 414 -39.23 -66.02 -46.17
CA ASN A 414 -39.85 -66.06 -44.84
C ASN A 414 -38.78 -66.24 -43.75
N LYS A 415 -37.86 -67.20 -43.92
CA LYS A 415 -36.73 -67.41 -42.99
C LYS A 415 -35.78 -66.21 -42.93
N LEU A 416 -35.57 -65.51 -44.04
CA LEU A 416 -34.78 -64.29 -44.06
C LEU A 416 -35.49 -63.20 -43.24
N ARG A 417 -36.81 -63.03 -43.41
CA ARG A 417 -37.61 -62.14 -42.57
C ARG A 417 -37.63 -62.54 -41.09
N GLU A 418 -37.64 -63.83 -40.75
CA GLU A 418 -37.49 -64.31 -39.36
C GLU A 418 -36.10 -63.94 -38.78
N VAL A 419 -35.02 -64.05 -39.57
CA VAL A 419 -33.67 -63.64 -39.16
C VAL A 419 -33.53 -62.11 -39.06
N GLU A 420 -34.13 -61.36 -39.99
CA GLU A 420 -34.19 -59.90 -39.94
C GLU A 420 -35.00 -59.42 -38.72
N GLN A 421 -36.14 -60.05 -38.45
CA GLN A 421 -36.98 -59.74 -37.29
C GLN A 421 -36.26 -60.04 -35.97
N THR A 422 -35.64 -61.21 -35.83
CA THR A 422 -34.85 -61.55 -34.62
C THR A 422 -33.61 -60.67 -34.46
N PHE A 423 -33.00 -60.19 -35.55
CA PHE A 423 -31.92 -59.19 -35.51
C PHE A 423 -32.41 -57.82 -35.03
N VAL A 424 -33.58 -57.37 -35.52
CA VAL A 424 -34.22 -56.12 -35.06
C VAL A 424 -34.63 -56.21 -33.58
N GLU A 425 -35.25 -57.31 -33.17
CA GLU A 425 -35.62 -57.56 -31.77
C GLU A 425 -34.40 -57.57 -30.85
N ARG A 426 -33.30 -58.21 -31.27
CA ARG A 426 -32.05 -58.24 -30.49
C ARG A 426 -31.33 -56.89 -30.43
N ASN A 427 -31.35 -56.10 -31.50
CA ASN A 427 -30.82 -54.74 -31.48
C ASN A 427 -31.64 -53.83 -30.55
N LEU A 428 -32.98 -53.90 -30.62
CA LEU A 428 -33.87 -53.17 -29.73
C LEU A 428 -33.65 -53.53 -28.24
N GLU A 429 -33.28 -54.78 -27.95
CA GLU A 429 -32.93 -55.23 -26.61
C GLU A 429 -31.57 -54.67 -26.15
N LEU A 430 -30.56 -54.63 -27.04
CA LEU A 430 -29.26 -54.01 -26.77
C LEU A 430 -29.36 -52.50 -26.58
N GLU A 431 -30.21 -51.81 -27.33
CA GLU A 431 -30.51 -50.38 -27.14
C GLU A 431 -31.12 -50.11 -25.77
N LYS A 432 -32.05 -50.97 -25.31
CA LYS A 432 -32.63 -50.88 -23.95
C LYS A 432 -31.58 -51.12 -22.86
N GLU A 433 -30.65 -52.08 -23.04
CA GLU A 433 -29.54 -52.28 -22.09
C GLU A 433 -28.58 -51.07 -22.06
N LEU A 434 -28.26 -50.49 -23.21
CA LEU A 434 -27.42 -49.28 -23.31
C LEU A 434 -28.09 -48.08 -22.64
N ALA A 435 -29.37 -47.83 -22.92
CA ALA A 435 -30.13 -46.76 -22.28
C ALA A 435 -30.20 -46.93 -20.75
N LYS A 436 -30.35 -48.16 -20.26
CA LYS A 436 -30.31 -48.46 -18.82
C LYS A 436 -28.94 -48.15 -18.20
N ARG A 437 -27.84 -48.58 -18.84
CA ARG A 437 -26.47 -48.29 -18.35
C ARG A 437 -26.13 -46.81 -18.36
N LEU A 438 -26.63 -46.05 -19.35
CA LEU A 438 -26.46 -44.59 -19.38
C LEU A 438 -27.21 -43.91 -18.23
N MET A 439 -28.45 -44.31 -17.93
CA MET A 439 -29.17 -43.80 -16.75
C MET A 439 -28.50 -44.17 -15.42
N GLU A 440 -27.91 -45.36 -15.31
CA GLU A 440 -27.12 -45.75 -14.14
C GLU A 440 -25.83 -44.90 -14.01
N PHE A 441 -25.12 -44.66 -15.11
CA PHE A 441 -23.96 -43.78 -15.15
C PHE A 441 -24.31 -42.35 -14.72
N ASP A 442 -25.31 -41.73 -15.34
CA ASP A 442 -25.79 -40.39 -14.99
C ASP A 442 -26.16 -40.28 -13.51
N LYS A 443 -26.83 -41.29 -12.95
CA LYS A 443 -27.19 -41.33 -11.52
C LYS A 443 -25.94 -41.35 -10.64
N THR A 444 -24.91 -42.13 -10.98
CA THR A 444 -23.64 -42.15 -10.23
C THR A 444 -22.82 -40.88 -10.41
N SER A 445 -22.90 -40.23 -11.57
CA SER A 445 -22.22 -38.94 -11.83
C SER A 445 -22.85 -37.80 -11.05
N ARG A 446 -24.19 -37.75 -10.95
CA ARG A 446 -24.89 -36.76 -10.10
C ARG A 446 -24.59 -36.95 -8.62
N ALA A 447 -24.66 -38.17 -8.12
CA ALA A 447 -24.34 -38.46 -6.72
C ALA A 447 -22.90 -38.04 -6.34
N LYS A 448 -21.93 -38.19 -7.26
CA LYS A 448 -20.56 -37.68 -7.06
C LYS A 448 -20.46 -36.16 -7.17
N ALA A 449 -21.23 -35.52 -8.04
CA ALA A 449 -21.27 -34.07 -8.12
C ALA A 449 -21.83 -33.47 -6.81
N GLU A 450 -22.92 -34.04 -6.29
CA GLU A 450 -23.51 -33.71 -4.98
C GLU A 450 -22.48 -33.88 -3.84
N GLU A 451 -21.72 -34.99 -3.82
CA GLU A 451 -20.63 -35.22 -2.84
C GLU A 451 -19.50 -34.17 -2.94
N TYR A 452 -19.17 -33.70 -4.15
CA TYR A 452 -18.18 -32.63 -4.34
C TYR A 452 -18.71 -31.26 -3.95
N GLU A 453 -19.98 -30.95 -4.22
CA GLU A 453 -20.64 -29.70 -3.79
C GLU A 453 -20.71 -29.62 -2.26
N GLU A 454 -21.10 -30.71 -1.57
CA GLU A 454 -21.14 -30.79 -0.10
C GLU A 454 -19.74 -30.53 0.51
N LYS A 455 -18.68 -31.12 -0.05
CA LYS A 455 -17.29 -30.87 0.38
C LYS A 455 -16.82 -29.44 0.12
N LEU A 456 -17.29 -28.82 -0.97
CA LEU A 456 -16.98 -27.43 -1.29
C LEU A 456 -17.69 -26.48 -0.33
N GLU A 457 -18.93 -26.77 0.03
CA GLU A 457 -19.70 -26.02 1.03
C GLU A 457 -19.08 -26.16 2.43
N GLU A 458 -18.66 -27.38 2.84
CA GLU A 458 -17.96 -27.62 4.11
C GLU A 458 -16.63 -26.85 4.18
N ALA A 459 -15.85 -26.83 3.09
CA ALA A 459 -14.60 -26.08 3.00
C ALA A 459 -14.83 -24.56 3.04
N ASN A 460 -15.85 -24.07 2.35
CA ASN A 460 -16.22 -22.65 2.33
C ASN A 460 -16.73 -22.18 3.71
N ASN A 461 -17.49 -23.02 4.42
CA ASN A 461 -17.93 -22.75 5.79
C ASN A 461 -16.73 -22.66 6.75
N LYS A 462 -15.78 -23.61 6.71
CA LYS A 462 -14.54 -23.55 7.50
C LYS A 462 -13.71 -22.29 7.21
N MET A 463 -13.66 -21.85 5.94
CA MET A 463 -12.98 -20.61 5.56
C MET A 463 -13.70 -19.37 6.10
N ASN A 464 -15.03 -19.37 6.13
CA ASN A 464 -15.82 -18.30 6.75
C ASN A 464 -15.63 -18.26 8.27
N ASP A 465 -15.64 -19.40 8.96
CA ASP A 465 -15.39 -19.50 10.41
C ASP A 465 -14.00 -18.94 10.76
N LEU A 466 -12.95 -19.37 10.04
CA LEU A 466 -11.59 -18.81 10.18
C LEU A 466 -11.54 -17.29 9.91
N THR A 467 -12.34 -16.80 8.95
CA THR A 467 -12.41 -15.37 8.65
C THR A 467 -13.06 -14.58 9.79
N VAL A 468 -14.09 -15.14 10.44
CA VAL A 468 -14.73 -14.56 11.63
C VAL A 468 -13.76 -14.56 12.82
N ASP A 469 -13.03 -15.66 13.06
CA ASP A 469 -12.02 -15.73 14.12
C ASP A 469 -10.91 -14.70 13.92
N PHE A 470 -10.38 -14.55 12.70
CA PHE A 470 -9.39 -13.51 12.38
C PHE A 470 -9.94 -12.09 12.57
N GLN A 471 -11.21 -11.84 12.23
CA GLN A 471 -11.85 -10.53 12.47
C GLN A 471 -12.06 -10.27 13.96
N SER A 472 -12.37 -11.29 14.76
CA SER A 472 -12.44 -11.16 16.23
C SER A 472 -11.08 -10.82 16.82
N GLN A 473 -10.03 -11.55 16.46
CA GLN A 473 -8.66 -11.27 16.94
C GLN A 473 -8.17 -9.86 16.56
N LEU A 474 -8.53 -9.38 15.37
CA LEU A 474 -8.25 -7.99 14.96
C LEU A 474 -9.04 -6.97 15.78
N ALA A 475 -10.31 -7.25 16.11
CA ALA A 475 -11.12 -6.38 16.96
C ALA A 475 -10.57 -6.33 18.40
N ASP A 476 -10.15 -7.46 18.95
CA ASP A 476 -9.55 -7.55 20.30
C ASP A 476 -8.21 -6.79 20.36
N LEU A 477 -7.35 -6.95 19.35
CA LEU A 477 -6.10 -6.17 19.23
C LEU A 477 -6.33 -4.67 19.04
N GLN A 478 -7.38 -4.27 18.30
CA GLN A 478 -7.78 -2.86 18.19
C GLN A 478 -8.31 -2.33 19.53
N TYR A 479 -9.07 -3.13 20.27
CA TYR A 479 -9.57 -2.79 21.59
C TYR A 479 -8.42 -2.57 22.59
N GLU A 480 -7.50 -3.53 22.71
CA GLU A 480 -6.30 -3.41 23.55
C GLU A 480 -5.46 -2.17 23.21
N ASN A 481 -5.25 -1.89 21.92
CA ASN A 481 -4.51 -0.69 21.51
C ASN A 481 -5.28 0.58 21.87
N SER A 482 -6.60 0.59 21.72
CA SER A 482 -7.44 1.73 22.12
C SER A 482 -7.41 1.96 23.64
N GLU A 483 -7.42 0.90 24.44
CA GLU A 483 -7.34 0.96 25.90
C GLU A 483 -5.97 1.49 26.35
N LYS A 484 -4.87 0.98 25.77
CA LYS A 484 -3.51 1.49 26.00
C LYS A 484 -3.37 2.96 25.62
N LEU A 485 -3.96 3.39 24.50
CA LEU A 485 -3.97 4.78 24.06
C LEU A 485 -4.77 5.67 25.02
N MET A 486 -5.96 5.23 25.44
CA MET A 486 -6.81 5.95 26.40
C MET A 486 -6.15 6.05 27.78
N ALA A 487 -5.44 5.02 28.23
CA ALA A 487 -4.65 5.05 29.45
C ALA A 487 -3.49 6.08 29.37
N GLN A 488 -2.79 6.16 28.23
CA GLN A 488 -1.78 7.19 27.99
C GLN A 488 -2.40 8.60 27.98
N VAL A 489 -3.53 8.80 27.29
CA VAL A 489 -4.27 10.08 27.30
C VAL A 489 -4.66 10.47 28.72
N GLY A 490 -5.18 9.54 29.53
CA GLY A 490 -5.50 9.79 30.94
C GLY A 490 -4.30 10.18 31.80
N GLN A 491 -3.11 9.63 31.53
CA GLN A 491 -1.87 10.06 32.17
C GLN A 491 -1.47 11.49 31.76
N TYR A 492 -1.59 11.84 30.48
CA TYR A 492 -1.34 13.19 29.99
C TYR A 492 -2.33 14.22 30.54
N GLU A 493 -3.63 13.89 30.61
CA GLU A 493 -4.65 14.75 31.22
C GLU A 493 -4.42 14.95 32.72
N SER A 494 -4.04 13.88 33.44
CA SER A 494 -3.68 13.97 34.86
C SER A 494 -2.49 14.91 35.07
N ARG A 495 -1.44 14.77 34.25
CA ARG A 495 -0.26 15.63 34.29
C ARG A 495 -0.60 17.10 33.96
N LEU A 496 -1.39 17.33 32.91
CA LEU A 496 -1.87 18.68 32.55
C LEU A 496 -2.72 19.32 33.65
N ASN A 497 -3.54 18.54 34.37
CA ASN A 497 -4.31 19.05 35.50
C ASN A 497 -3.42 19.34 36.73
N CYS A 498 -2.39 18.53 37.00
CA CYS A 498 -1.37 18.87 38.00
C CYS A 498 -0.62 20.16 37.64
N GLU A 499 -0.21 20.33 36.38
CA GLU A 499 0.46 21.55 35.88
C GLU A 499 -0.47 22.78 35.93
N ARG A 500 -1.76 22.62 35.60
CA ARG A 500 -2.78 23.67 35.82
C ARG A 500 -2.93 24.04 37.30
N HIS A 501 -3.05 23.08 38.20
CA HIS A 501 -3.18 23.38 39.63
C HIS A 501 -1.92 24.05 40.20
N ALA A 502 -0.72 23.63 39.78
CA ALA A 502 0.52 24.32 40.13
C ALA A 502 0.52 25.78 39.62
N SER A 503 0.11 26.00 38.36
CA SER A 503 -0.02 27.34 37.77
C SER A 503 -1.09 28.19 38.47
N GLU A 504 -2.21 27.60 38.90
CA GLU A 504 -3.25 28.27 39.69
C GLU A 504 -2.78 28.62 41.11
N GLU A 505 -1.97 27.77 41.74
CA GLU A 505 -1.33 28.09 43.02
C GLU A 505 -0.33 29.23 42.88
N GLU A 506 0.52 29.22 41.85
CA GLU A 506 1.42 30.34 41.56
C GLU A 506 0.63 31.61 41.28
N LYS A 507 -0.47 31.53 40.52
CA LYS A 507 -1.39 32.65 40.29
C LYS A 507 -2.03 33.14 41.58
N LYS A 508 -2.43 32.27 42.51
CA LYS A 508 -2.93 32.65 43.84
C LYS A 508 -1.85 33.31 44.70
N LYS A 509 -0.61 32.80 44.69
CA LYS A 509 0.55 33.37 45.39
C LYS A 509 0.87 34.77 44.83
N LEU A 510 0.96 34.90 43.50
CA LEU A 510 1.14 36.19 42.81
C LEU A 510 -0.01 37.15 43.11
N GLN A 511 -1.26 36.71 43.02
CA GLN A 511 -2.43 37.53 43.34
C GLN A 511 -2.37 38.01 44.79
N ALA A 512 -2.01 37.16 45.76
CA ALA A 512 -1.82 37.54 47.16
C ALA A 512 -0.71 38.59 47.34
N THR A 513 0.44 38.43 46.67
CA THR A 513 1.50 39.47 46.68
C THR A 513 1.03 40.78 46.05
N VAL A 514 0.22 40.75 44.99
CA VAL A 514 -0.38 41.95 44.40
C VAL A 514 -1.38 42.60 45.35
N THR A 515 -2.18 41.84 46.11
CA THR A 515 -3.05 42.43 47.15
C THR A 515 -2.24 43.02 48.30
N GLN A 516 -1.12 42.40 48.68
CA GLN A 516 -0.23 42.93 49.71
C GLN A 516 0.43 44.24 49.26
N LEU A 517 1.05 44.26 48.09
CA LEU A 517 1.64 45.47 47.49
C LEU A 517 0.61 46.59 47.30
N ARG A 518 -0.66 46.25 47.04
CA ARG A 518 -1.76 47.24 47.02
C ARG A 518 -2.05 47.82 48.41
N ARG A 519 -2.05 47.02 49.48
CA ARG A 519 -2.20 47.54 50.85
C ARG A 519 -1.03 48.44 51.23
N GLU A 520 0.20 48.01 50.96
CA GLU A 520 1.41 48.81 51.19
C GLU A 520 1.35 50.13 50.40
N LEU A 521 0.87 50.11 49.15
CA LEU A 521 0.64 51.32 48.36
C LEU A 521 -0.48 52.21 48.92
N ASP A 522 -1.57 51.63 49.42
CA ASP A 522 -2.68 52.37 50.04
C ASP A 522 -2.27 52.98 51.40
N GLU A 523 -1.45 52.27 52.20
CA GLU A 523 -0.81 52.76 53.42
C GLU A 523 0.15 53.92 53.11
N LEU A 524 1.06 53.76 52.14
CA LEU A 524 1.94 54.83 51.66
C LEU A 524 1.14 56.02 51.09
N GLN A 525 -0.03 55.80 50.50
CA GLN A 525 -0.94 56.89 50.10
C GLN A 525 -1.64 57.53 51.29
N LEU A 526 -1.90 56.79 52.37
CA LEU A 526 -2.46 57.32 53.61
C LEU A 526 -1.42 58.15 54.36
N GLU A 527 -0.18 57.67 54.46
CA GLU A 527 0.97 58.41 54.95
C GLU A 527 1.22 59.65 54.07
N LYS A 528 1.18 59.52 52.74
CA LYS A 528 1.28 60.68 51.86
C LYS A 528 0.18 61.70 52.15
N LYS A 529 -1.07 61.28 52.34
CA LYS A 529 -2.19 62.19 52.70
C LYS A 529 -2.00 62.78 54.11
N SER A 530 -1.44 62.03 55.04
CA SER A 530 -1.08 62.52 56.39
C SER A 530 -0.02 63.61 56.29
N VAL A 531 1.11 63.33 55.63
CA VAL A 531 2.20 64.27 55.35
C VAL A 531 1.71 65.45 54.50
N GLU A 532 0.82 65.27 53.53
CA GLU A 532 0.18 66.37 52.78
C GLU A 532 -0.75 67.20 53.69
N SER A 533 -1.37 66.62 54.71
CA SER A 533 -2.19 67.33 55.69
C SER A 533 -1.36 68.09 56.72
N GLU A 534 -0.20 67.56 57.12
CA GLU A 534 0.79 68.23 57.94
C GLU A 534 1.53 69.32 57.15
N LEU A 535 1.84 69.08 55.88
CA LEU A 535 2.35 70.07 54.95
C LEU A 535 1.32 71.17 54.70
N ARG A 536 0.02 70.86 54.64
CA ARG A 536 -1.05 71.88 54.60
C ARG A 536 -1.17 72.68 55.90
N LYS A 537 -0.90 72.08 57.06
CA LYS A 537 -0.77 72.82 58.34
C LYS A 537 0.46 73.71 58.36
N ALA A 538 1.59 73.24 57.81
CA ALA A 538 2.81 74.04 57.65
C ALA A 538 2.66 75.15 56.59
N GLN A 539 1.87 74.93 55.53
CA GLN A 539 1.50 75.91 54.50
C GLN A 539 0.45 76.94 54.98
N GLY A 540 0.13 76.97 56.28
CA GLY A 540 -0.46 78.16 56.92
C GLY A 540 0.46 79.38 56.84
N GLU A 541 1.77 79.17 56.61
CA GLU A 541 2.76 80.22 56.37
C GLU A 541 3.57 79.90 55.09
N GLY A 542 3.89 80.93 54.28
CA GLY A 542 4.82 80.79 53.16
C GLY A 542 4.18 80.60 51.77
N SER A 543 3.91 81.71 51.09
CA SER A 543 3.38 81.77 49.72
C SER A 543 4.44 81.49 48.63
N GLU A 544 5.08 80.31 48.62
CA GLU A 544 6.06 79.93 47.58
C GLU A 544 5.80 78.56 46.89
N TRP A 545 4.88 77.75 47.39
CA TRP A 545 4.72 76.35 46.95
C TRP A 545 4.11 76.11 45.55
N LYS A 546 3.62 77.15 44.86
CA LYS A 546 3.05 76.99 43.50
C LYS A 546 4.06 76.44 42.48
N LYS A 547 5.36 76.70 42.64
CA LYS A 547 6.42 76.21 41.74
C LYS A 547 6.82 74.74 41.96
N ALA A 548 6.44 74.13 43.09
CA ALA A 548 6.79 72.74 43.40
C ALA A 548 5.82 71.73 42.75
N GLY A 549 4.51 72.04 42.75
CA GLY A 549 3.47 71.16 42.20
C GLY A 549 3.50 71.02 40.67
N GLU A 550 3.99 72.03 39.94
CA GLU A 550 4.21 71.93 38.50
C GLU A 550 5.34 70.93 38.18
N LYS A 551 6.42 70.94 38.98
CA LYS A 551 7.55 70.00 38.84
C LYS A 551 7.13 68.54 39.05
N GLU A 552 6.27 68.23 40.03
CA GLU A 552 5.79 66.85 40.22
C GLU A 552 4.89 66.39 39.06
N ARG A 553 4.05 67.28 38.49
CA ARG A 553 3.28 66.97 37.28
C ARG A 553 4.19 66.71 36.07
N GLU A 554 5.22 67.52 35.88
CA GLU A 554 6.19 67.35 34.80
C GLU A 554 6.95 66.02 34.92
N SER A 555 7.34 65.62 36.13
CA SER A 555 7.95 64.30 36.40
C SER A 555 7.02 63.14 36.04
N ARG A 556 5.73 63.20 36.39
CA ARG A 556 4.76 62.15 36.06
C ARG A 556 4.51 62.05 34.55
N LEU A 557 4.41 63.20 33.87
CA LEU A 557 4.23 63.23 32.40
C LEU A 557 5.44 62.62 31.68
N LYS A 558 6.67 62.84 32.19
CA LYS A 558 7.89 62.20 31.69
C LYS A 558 7.85 60.68 31.83
N VAL A 559 7.47 60.17 33.01
CA VAL A 559 7.34 58.71 33.23
C VAL A 559 6.24 58.10 32.35
N GLU A 560 5.09 58.76 32.19
CA GLU A 560 4.00 58.28 31.33
C GLU A 560 4.41 58.24 29.85
N ASN A 561 5.17 59.23 29.37
CA ASN A 561 5.68 59.26 28.01
C ASN A 561 6.77 58.19 27.80
N GLN A 562 7.69 58.00 28.75
CA GLN A 562 8.67 56.91 28.70
C GLN A 562 7.99 55.54 28.63
N LEU A 563 6.92 55.30 29.40
CA LEU A 563 6.17 54.04 29.36
C LEU A 563 5.45 53.82 28.02
N LYS A 564 5.00 54.88 27.36
CA LYS A 564 4.43 54.81 26.00
C LYS A 564 5.50 54.52 24.96
N GLU A 565 6.66 55.15 25.05
CA GLU A 565 7.81 54.86 24.18
C GLU A 565 8.30 53.41 24.34
N GLU A 566 8.39 52.89 25.57
CA GLU A 566 8.73 51.48 25.85
C GLU A 566 7.68 50.48 25.35
N LEU A 567 6.38 50.83 25.42
CA LEU A 567 5.32 50.01 24.84
C LEU A 567 5.38 50.01 23.31
N GLN A 568 5.60 51.17 22.71
CA GLN A 568 5.66 51.33 21.26
C GLN A 568 6.88 50.63 20.65
N THR A 569 8.07 50.72 21.28
CA THR A 569 9.25 49.97 20.85
C THR A 569 9.05 48.46 20.95
N LYS A 570 8.44 47.95 22.02
CA LYS A 570 8.10 46.52 22.14
C LYS A 570 7.06 46.06 21.12
N GLU A 571 6.10 46.90 20.76
CA GLU A 571 5.15 46.60 19.70
C GLU A 571 5.83 46.53 18.32
N GLU A 572 6.82 47.40 18.07
CA GLU A 572 7.65 47.37 16.86
C GLU A 572 8.60 46.16 16.82
N GLU A 573 9.23 45.79 17.94
CA GLU A 573 10.03 44.56 18.06
C GLU A 573 9.19 43.31 17.77
N TRP A 574 7.99 43.22 18.35
CA TRP A 574 7.08 42.11 18.10
C TRP A 574 6.62 42.05 16.63
N LYS A 575 6.30 43.20 16.02
CA LYS A 575 5.98 43.28 14.58
C LYS A 575 7.14 42.81 13.70
N ARG A 576 8.39 43.18 14.02
CA ARG A 576 9.60 42.71 13.29
C ARG A 576 9.81 41.21 13.42
N LEU A 577 9.71 40.66 14.63
CA LEU A 577 9.84 39.22 14.87
C LEU A 577 8.77 38.43 14.09
N TRP A 578 7.52 38.87 14.15
CA TRP A 578 6.41 38.22 13.43
C TRP A 578 6.54 38.34 11.91
N GLN A 579 7.03 39.47 11.39
CA GLN A 579 7.38 39.61 9.97
C GLN A 579 8.48 38.62 9.56
N GLY A 580 9.55 38.50 10.35
CA GLY A 580 10.65 37.56 10.07
C GLY A 580 10.23 36.08 10.10
N GLU A 581 9.33 35.68 11.00
CA GLU A 581 8.75 34.32 10.99
C GLU A 581 7.84 34.10 9.77
N ARG A 582 7.02 35.10 9.42
CA ARG A 582 6.15 35.04 8.24
C ARG A 582 6.96 34.94 6.93
N GLU A 583 8.07 35.66 6.83
CA GLU A 583 8.99 35.59 5.67
C GLU A 583 9.67 34.21 5.58
N LYS A 584 10.10 33.63 6.71
CA LYS A 584 10.63 32.25 6.75
C LYS A 584 9.59 31.22 6.28
N LEU A 585 8.36 31.30 6.79
CA LEU A 585 7.27 30.41 6.37
C LEU A 585 6.91 30.59 4.88
N SER A 586 6.90 31.84 4.39
CA SER A 586 6.68 32.14 2.98
C SER A 586 7.79 31.58 2.09
N SER A 587 9.05 31.68 2.52
CA SER A 587 10.20 31.15 1.79
C SER A 587 10.18 29.61 1.74
N ALA A 588 9.88 28.95 2.86
CA ALA A 588 9.72 27.50 2.92
C ALA A 588 8.56 27.00 2.04
N LEU A 589 7.42 27.70 2.04
CA LEU A 589 6.27 27.36 1.20
C LEU A 589 6.58 27.55 -0.29
N GLU A 590 7.36 28.56 -0.66
CA GLU A 590 7.81 28.77 -2.04
C GLU A 590 8.87 27.73 -2.48
N SER A 591 9.71 27.26 -1.56
CA SER A 591 10.64 26.15 -1.80
C SER A 591 9.90 24.84 -2.09
N HIS A 592 8.95 24.44 -1.24
CA HIS A 592 8.15 23.23 -1.46
C HIS A 592 7.23 23.32 -2.68
N ARG A 593 6.82 24.52 -3.11
CA ARG A 593 6.15 24.71 -4.41
C ARG A 593 7.05 24.37 -5.59
N LYS A 594 8.32 24.78 -5.57
CA LYS A 594 9.29 24.47 -6.63
C LYS A 594 9.59 22.97 -6.69
N GLU A 595 9.84 22.37 -5.53
CA GLU A 595 10.01 20.91 -5.37
C GLU A 595 8.79 20.14 -5.91
N LYS A 596 7.58 20.56 -5.55
CA LYS A 596 6.33 19.99 -6.09
C LYS A 596 6.28 20.06 -7.62
N VAL A 597 6.60 21.20 -8.23
CA VAL A 597 6.59 21.36 -9.69
C VAL A 597 7.63 20.45 -10.35
N GLN A 598 8.82 20.30 -9.75
CA GLN A 598 9.84 19.37 -10.23
C GLN A 598 9.35 17.91 -10.21
N LEU A 599 8.76 17.46 -9.09
CA LEU A 599 8.19 16.11 -8.98
C LEU A 599 7.01 15.88 -9.96
N GLU A 600 6.18 16.91 -10.22
CA GLU A 600 5.12 16.84 -11.24
C GLU A 600 5.69 16.73 -12.66
N GLU A 601 6.79 17.41 -12.97
CA GLU A 601 7.49 17.29 -14.27
C GLU A 601 8.16 15.93 -14.44
N GLU A 602 8.84 15.41 -13.41
CA GLU A 602 9.46 14.08 -13.45
C GLU A 602 8.42 12.97 -13.56
N THR A 603 7.33 13.06 -12.81
CA THR A 603 6.17 12.15 -12.94
C THR A 603 5.62 12.18 -14.38
N ARG A 604 5.53 13.36 -14.99
CA ARG A 604 5.08 13.52 -16.39
C ARG A 604 6.06 12.91 -17.39
N ARG A 605 7.37 13.04 -17.16
CA ARG A 605 8.42 12.40 -17.98
C ARG A 605 8.35 10.87 -17.92
N LEU A 606 8.19 10.29 -16.72
CA LEU A 606 8.03 8.84 -16.56
C LEU A 606 6.74 8.31 -17.22
N VAL A 607 5.62 9.03 -17.10
CA VAL A 607 4.37 8.66 -17.80
C VAL A 607 4.56 8.69 -19.33
N GLY A 608 5.34 9.65 -19.85
CA GLY A 608 5.71 9.69 -21.27
C GLY A 608 6.49 8.44 -21.70
N ARG A 609 7.55 8.08 -20.99
CA ARG A 609 8.34 6.88 -21.29
C ARG A 609 7.58 5.56 -21.15
N LEU A 610 6.72 5.44 -20.14
CA LEU A 610 5.85 4.27 -20.00
C LEU A 610 4.95 4.11 -21.24
N SER A 611 4.41 5.21 -21.78
CA SER A 611 3.64 5.20 -23.02
C SER A 611 4.49 4.76 -24.24
N GLU A 612 5.75 5.20 -24.32
CA GLU A 612 6.68 4.79 -25.39
C GLU A 612 7.00 3.29 -25.31
N LEU A 613 7.33 2.77 -24.12
CA LEU A 613 7.61 1.35 -23.88
C LEU A 613 6.38 0.45 -24.07
N GLU A 614 5.17 0.93 -23.74
CA GLU A 614 3.92 0.21 -24.03
C GLU A 614 3.65 0.13 -25.55
N GLU A 615 3.96 1.19 -26.30
CA GLU A 615 3.93 1.13 -27.77
C GLU A 615 4.97 0.17 -28.35
N GLU A 616 6.22 0.15 -27.84
CA GLU A 616 7.24 -0.80 -28.26
C GLU A 616 6.84 -2.24 -27.99
N LYS A 617 6.33 -2.53 -26.78
CA LYS A 617 5.77 -3.83 -26.42
C LYS A 617 4.63 -4.24 -27.36
N LYS A 618 3.74 -3.31 -27.73
CA LYS A 618 2.63 -3.54 -28.67
C LYS A 618 3.10 -3.78 -30.11
N LYS A 619 4.17 -3.09 -30.55
CA LYS A 619 4.80 -3.31 -31.86
C LYS A 619 5.45 -4.70 -31.93
N LEU A 620 6.14 -5.13 -30.87
CA LEU A 620 6.77 -6.46 -30.80
C LEU A 620 5.77 -7.60 -30.65
N SER A 621 4.74 -7.47 -29.81
CA SER A 621 3.70 -8.50 -29.70
C SER A 621 2.89 -8.63 -30.98
N GLY A 622 2.62 -7.53 -31.69
CA GLY A 622 2.04 -7.55 -33.03
C GLY A 622 2.93 -8.24 -34.06
N ALA A 623 4.25 -8.01 -34.02
CA ALA A 623 5.20 -8.66 -34.92
C ALA A 623 5.34 -10.18 -34.65
N LEU A 624 5.24 -10.62 -33.39
CA LEU A 624 5.19 -12.04 -33.03
C LEU A 624 3.89 -12.69 -33.53
N ALA A 625 2.73 -12.07 -33.26
CA ALA A 625 1.43 -12.59 -33.71
C ALA A 625 1.33 -12.74 -35.24
N LEU A 626 1.95 -11.84 -36.01
CA LEU A 626 2.01 -11.94 -37.47
C LEU A 626 2.90 -13.09 -37.96
N GLN A 627 3.95 -13.47 -37.23
CA GLN A 627 4.77 -14.64 -37.59
C GLN A 627 4.05 -15.97 -37.38
N ASP A 628 3.10 -16.05 -36.44
CA ASP A 628 2.35 -17.27 -36.17
C ASP A 628 1.24 -17.52 -37.21
N GLU A 629 0.63 -16.46 -37.77
CA GLU A 629 -0.36 -16.59 -38.86
C GLU A 629 0.25 -17.13 -40.18
N ASP A 630 1.47 -16.73 -40.52
CA ASP A 630 2.18 -17.17 -41.74
C ASP A 630 2.71 -18.62 -41.65
N LYS A 631 2.76 -19.23 -40.45
CA LYS A 631 3.36 -20.56 -40.20
C LYS A 631 2.37 -21.74 -40.25
N LYS A 632 1.43 -21.76 -41.19
CA LYS A 632 0.55 -22.93 -41.43
C LYS A 632 1.22 -24.09 -42.21
N GLY A 633 2.56 -24.13 -42.29
CA GLY A 633 3.33 -25.21 -42.91
C GLY A 633 4.71 -25.42 -42.27
N PHE A 634 4.80 -26.44 -41.40
CA PHE A 634 5.97 -26.87 -40.62
C PHE A 634 6.59 -25.81 -39.67
N PRO A 635 6.53 -26.03 -38.34
CA PRO A 635 7.09 -25.07 -37.38
C PRO A 635 8.62 -25.17 -37.33
N SER A 636 9.31 -24.11 -37.76
CA SER A 636 10.61 -23.78 -37.19
C SER A 636 10.40 -22.90 -35.95
N PRO A 637 11.11 -23.17 -34.83
CA PRO A 637 11.03 -22.32 -33.64
C PRO A 637 11.43 -20.88 -34.01
N PRO A 638 10.78 -19.86 -33.42
CA PRO A 638 11.19 -18.48 -33.61
C PRO A 638 12.63 -18.26 -33.09
N PRO A 639 13.39 -17.32 -33.66
CA PRO A 639 14.74 -17.03 -33.19
C PRO A 639 14.70 -16.50 -31.74
N PRO A 640 15.56 -17.00 -30.83
CA PRO A 640 15.47 -16.71 -29.39
C PRO A 640 15.56 -15.21 -29.05
N THR A 641 16.28 -14.45 -29.88
CA THR A 641 16.50 -13.00 -29.73
C THR A 641 15.22 -12.16 -29.69
N GLN A 642 14.10 -12.63 -30.26
CA GLN A 642 12.84 -11.89 -30.20
C GLN A 642 12.10 -12.05 -28.86
N HIS A 643 12.26 -13.19 -28.19
CA HIS A 643 11.70 -13.41 -26.85
C HIS A 643 12.52 -12.66 -25.79
N GLU A 644 13.85 -12.69 -25.89
CA GLU A 644 14.76 -11.96 -25.01
C GLU A 644 14.49 -10.45 -25.02
N ASN A 645 14.29 -9.86 -26.21
CA ASN A 645 13.94 -8.44 -26.36
C ASN A 645 12.58 -8.09 -25.70
N LEU A 646 11.59 -8.99 -25.78
CA LEU A 646 10.27 -8.78 -25.17
C LEU A 646 10.35 -8.83 -23.64
N GLU A 647 11.13 -9.77 -23.08
CA GLU A 647 11.40 -9.85 -21.64
C GLU A 647 12.16 -8.62 -21.14
N GLU A 648 13.16 -8.14 -21.87
CA GLU A 648 13.92 -6.94 -21.48
C GLU A 648 13.01 -5.69 -21.42
N ILE A 649 12.09 -5.54 -22.37
CA ILE A 649 11.11 -4.43 -22.38
C ILE A 649 10.09 -4.59 -21.25
N CYS A 650 9.63 -5.80 -20.92
CA CYS A 650 8.80 -6.04 -19.75
C CYS A 650 9.51 -5.67 -18.43
N ARG A 651 10.79 -6.04 -18.25
CA ARG A 651 11.59 -5.65 -17.09
C ARG A 651 11.81 -4.13 -17.00
N LYS A 652 11.99 -3.45 -18.13
CA LYS A 652 12.07 -1.97 -18.19
C LYS A 652 10.75 -1.32 -17.79
N LEU A 653 9.62 -1.81 -18.30
CA LEU A 653 8.28 -1.33 -17.92
C LEU A 653 8.01 -1.49 -16.42
N GLU A 654 8.33 -2.64 -15.83
CA GLU A 654 8.15 -2.86 -14.39
C GLU A 654 9.02 -1.92 -13.55
N LYS A 655 10.27 -1.68 -13.97
CA LYS A 655 11.18 -0.74 -13.29
C LYS A 655 10.72 0.72 -13.39
N GLU A 656 10.31 1.20 -14.57
CA GLU A 656 9.82 2.58 -14.69
C GLU A 656 8.45 2.76 -14.00
N ARG A 657 7.64 1.70 -13.92
CA ARG A 657 6.39 1.71 -13.15
C ARG A 657 6.64 1.80 -11.65
N SER A 658 7.60 1.05 -11.10
CA SER A 658 7.93 1.15 -9.66
C SER A 658 8.49 2.53 -9.30
N GLN A 659 9.36 3.10 -10.15
CA GLN A 659 9.85 4.48 -10.00
C GLN A 659 8.72 5.51 -10.09
N GLY A 660 7.76 5.32 -11.00
CA GLY A 660 6.57 6.17 -11.11
C GLY A 660 5.63 6.09 -9.89
N GLU A 661 5.54 4.93 -9.23
CA GLU A 661 4.80 4.76 -7.98
C GLU A 661 5.53 5.37 -6.77
N GLU A 662 6.86 5.40 -6.77
CA GLU A 662 7.69 6.05 -5.76
C GLU A 662 7.57 7.59 -5.83
N LEU A 663 7.78 8.20 -7.00
CA LEU A 663 7.59 9.65 -7.19
C LEU A 663 6.16 10.12 -6.85
N ARG A 664 5.14 9.28 -7.08
CA ARG A 664 3.75 9.60 -6.68
C ARG A 664 3.58 9.65 -5.16
N LYS A 665 4.30 8.85 -4.39
CA LYS A 665 4.29 8.90 -2.92
C LYS A 665 4.99 10.17 -2.42
N GLU A 666 6.14 10.51 -3.00
CA GLU A 666 6.86 11.75 -2.69
C GLU A 666 6.01 13.00 -3.01
N LEU A 667 5.41 13.05 -4.20
CA LEU A 667 4.52 14.14 -4.61
C LEU A 667 3.30 14.29 -3.68
N ALA A 668 2.75 13.17 -3.17
CA ALA A 668 1.69 13.19 -2.18
C ALA A 668 2.16 13.73 -0.81
N ALA A 669 3.36 13.34 -0.36
CA ALA A 669 3.97 13.85 0.86
C ALA A 669 4.23 15.37 0.79
N VAL A 670 4.89 15.85 -0.27
CA VAL A 670 5.16 17.28 -0.50
C VAL A 670 3.85 18.07 -0.60
N SER A 671 2.83 17.53 -1.29
CA SER A 671 1.50 18.16 -1.34
C SER A 671 0.85 18.28 0.04
N SER A 672 0.97 17.25 0.89
CA SER A 672 0.47 17.27 2.26
C SER A 672 1.19 18.33 3.12
N CYS A 673 2.52 18.43 3.01
CA CYS A 673 3.31 19.49 3.66
C CYS A 673 2.89 20.89 3.24
N VAL A 674 2.66 21.13 1.94
CA VAL A 674 2.20 22.44 1.43
C VAL A 674 0.83 22.83 2.01
N GLU A 675 -0.12 21.89 2.07
CA GLU A 675 -1.44 22.16 2.69
C GLU A 675 -1.34 22.36 4.22
N TRP A 676 -0.45 21.64 4.90
CA TRP A 676 -0.20 21.84 6.34
C TRP A 676 0.37 23.23 6.64
N ILE A 677 1.37 23.70 5.87
CA ILE A 677 1.95 25.04 6.04
C ILE A 677 0.87 26.10 5.76
N ARG A 678 0.08 25.95 4.69
CA ARG A 678 -1.06 26.83 4.39
C ARG A 678 -2.06 26.89 5.55
N GLY A 679 -2.46 25.73 6.08
CA GLY A 679 -3.39 25.63 7.21
C GLY A 679 -2.82 26.14 8.53
N LYS A 680 -1.49 26.16 8.72
CA LYS A 680 -0.83 26.84 9.83
C LYS A 680 -0.92 28.37 9.67
N MET A 681 -0.53 28.90 8.51
CA MET A 681 -0.60 30.35 8.22
C MET A 681 -2.03 30.90 8.36
N GLN A 682 -3.05 30.18 7.90
CA GLN A 682 -4.45 30.58 8.05
C GLN A 682 -4.89 30.65 9.52
N ARG A 683 -4.49 29.68 10.36
CA ARG A 683 -4.79 29.69 11.80
C ARG A 683 -4.14 30.86 12.52
N GLU A 684 -2.88 31.16 12.23
CA GLU A 684 -2.16 32.31 12.79
C GLU A 684 -2.80 33.65 12.34
N GLU A 685 -3.26 33.74 11.09
CA GLU A 685 -3.99 34.92 10.60
C GLU A 685 -5.36 35.08 11.28
N GLU A 686 -6.10 33.99 11.49
CA GLU A 686 -7.35 34.00 12.26
C GLU A 686 -7.14 34.38 13.73
N GLU A 687 -6.10 33.86 14.37
CA GLU A 687 -5.78 34.18 15.76
C GLU A 687 -5.37 35.65 15.92
N GLY A 688 -4.60 36.19 14.96
CA GLY A 688 -4.30 37.61 14.83
C GLY A 688 -5.55 38.49 14.58
N LYS A 689 -6.59 37.97 13.90
CA LYS A 689 -7.89 38.65 13.77
C LYS A 689 -8.68 38.60 15.09
N ARG A 690 -8.74 37.43 15.76
CA ARG A 690 -9.46 37.24 17.03
C ARG A 690 -8.90 38.11 18.16
N THR A 691 -7.57 38.25 18.26
CA THR A 691 -6.93 39.12 19.26
C THR A 691 -7.24 40.60 19.01
N ARG A 692 -7.23 41.07 17.75
CA ARG A 692 -7.68 42.43 17.40
C ARG A 692 -9.14 42.69 17.75
N VAL A 693 -10.04 41.73 17.51
CA VAL A 693 -11.46 41.88 17.88
C VAL A 693 -11.62 41.99 19.40
N LYS A 694 -10.97 41.12 20.19
CA LYS A 694 -10.99 41.19 21.65
C LYS A 694 -10.46 42.53 22.18
N ASN A 695 -9.33 43.01 21.66
CA ASN A 695 -8.77 44.29 22.08
C ASN A 695 -9.74 45.46 21.79
N ASN A 696 -10.38 45.47 20.63
CA ASN A 696 -11.39 46.47 20.26
C ASN A 696 -12.66 46.38 21.14
N GLU A 697 -13.06 45.19 21.58
CA GLU A 697 -14.19 44.99 22.49
C GLU A 697 -13.86 45.43 23.92
N GLU A 698 -12.65 45.16 24.42
CA GLU A 698 -12.17 45.69 25.70
C GLU A 698 -12.06 47.22 25.68
N GLU A 699 -11.59 47.81 24.58
CA GLU A 699 -11.47 49.27 24.43
C GLU A 699 -12.87 49.94 24.42
N LYS A 700 -13.82 49.42 23.63
CA LYS A 700 -15.22 49.87 23.66
C LYS A 700 -15.86 49.71 25.03
N SER A 701 -15.55 48.63 25.75
CA SER A 701 -16.06 48.38 27.11
C SER A 701 -15.52 49.41 28.11
N ARG A 702 -14.28 49.87 27.94
CA ARG A 702 -13.69 50.96 28.73
C ARG A 702 -14.27 52.33 28.39
N GLU A 703 -14.59 52.60 27.13
CA GLU A 703 -15.27 53.85 26.75
C GLU A 703 -16.71 53.90 27.27
N GLY A 704 -17.45 52.79 27.21
CA GLY A 704 -18.84 52.70 27.69
C GLY A 704 -19.04 52.91 29.20
N GLN A 705 -17.99 52.81 30.02
CA GLN A 705 -18.05 53.05 31.46
C GLN A 705 -17.77 54.50 31.89
N LYS A 706 -17.50 55.43 30.96
CA LYS A 706 -17.47 56.87 31.27
C LYS A 706 -18.89 57.41 31.43
N THR A 707 -19.48 57.21 32.61
CA THR A 707 -20.75 57.83 32.98
C THR A 707 -20.62 59.36 33.02
N PRO A 708 -21.62 60.12 32.55
CA PRO A 708 -21.62 61.57 32.68
C PRO A 708 -21.82 61.95 34.15
N SER A 709 -20.74 62.38 34.81
CA SER A 709 -20.80 62.88 36.19
C SER A 709 -21.65 64.14 36.25
N SER A 710 -22.79 64.03 36.94
CA SER A 710 -23.76 65.07 37.23
C SER A 710 -23.17 66.47 37.49
N SER A 711 -23.50 67.42 36.61
CA SER A 711 -23.43 68.85 36.92
C SER A 711 -24.66 69.24 37.76
N SER A 712 -24.49 69.29 39.08
CA SER A 712 -25.48 69.83 40.01
C SER A 712 -24.91 71.04 40.77
N SER A 713 -25.80 71.92 41.24
CA SER A 713 -25.53 73.28 41.74
C SER A 713 -25.20 74.30 40.62
N SER A 714 -25.63 75.57 40.66
CA SER A 714 -26.29 76.32 41.75
C SER A 714 -27.13 77.50 41.22
N SER A 715 -28.30 77.77 41.80
CA SER A 715 -28.92 79.11 41.76
C SER A 715 -29.71 79.36 43.04
N SER A 716 -29.29 80.36 43.81
CA SER A 716 -29.82 80.72 45.13
C SER A 716 -30.91 81.79 45.08
N SER A 717 -31.82 81.69 46.04
CA SER A 717 -32.71 82.69 46.67
C SER A 717 -32.73 84.18 46.25
N SER A 718 -33.95 84.73 46.43
CA SER A 718 -34.32 86.11 46.85
C SER A 718 -34.16 87.29 45.88
N SER A 719 -35.29 87.73 45.31
CA SER A 719 -36.06 88.91 45.78
C SER A 719 -37.49 88.86 45.24
#